data_AF-A0A8D8CI20-F1
#
_entry.id   AF-A0A8D8CI20-F1
#
_cell.length_a   1.000
_cell.length_b   1.000
_cell.length_c   1.000
_cell.angle_alpha   90.00
_cell.angle_beta   90.00
_cell.angle_gamma   90.00
#
_symmetry.space_group_name_H-M   'P 1'
#
loop_
_entity.id
_entity.type
_entity.pdbx_description
1 polymer ?
#
loop_
_entity_poly.entity_id
_entity_poly.type
_entity_poly.pdbx_seq_one_letter_code
_entity_poly.pdbx_strand_id
1 'polypeptide(L)'
;MVRGRCVPSCVNGCANGSCVAPNQCVCGVGFVKSTAGACVPKCADDCVNGVCNERNECECREGFYFNEKLLEFGVRNNTVCTARCDFECRKGFCAGRNRCQCLEGYELSKSDRFECVPVCDAELVDCFNGECVAPNHCRCSVGFRMEGSRCVPVCNPSCVNADCADIDQCTCRQGYRQTSESNVCEPTCDPPCEHGDCVGVNKCSCHNGYRAVNGSSCEPLCDSRFVDTGNGICIAPNVVRCNKGFELMEGLNFKLHCVSKCKPECVNGDCTAEGGCECHPGHQLKAGSVHECEPVCDPACEFGTCVRPNECECAEGYRKTIDDRCEFFCDPAKVDCTVGNCSSVDVCDCPEGYEFVEDTDGILRCLPICNPNCINGRCTDVNVCECFPEYQRINESLCKPVCDEPCVNGFCSGTNVCSCSEGFTAFNTTSCVPFCDPNVVNCSHGECVRFNVCDCFDGYRLFPDGNGTLSCAAFCADLPQNAVCIVPGEYRCLTGYMPGSNGSCGPVCEQDCGNGSCSAPNQCECLAGYSQDSTGSCTVSICEDKCSAEAGVCEDLLCKCNVGYSNQESEFFCSPICESCLNGRCIAPGECECLEGYEKLNGTQGCRPFCSNCSLVECCIAPEVCNCKLAEKIVGEDSFPWLFVIIGAVVLAVIIVGAVLLNRYLQNKRHSNSYECKYDQSRDKAAIIEKR
;
A
#
# COMPACT_ATOMS: atom_id res chain seq x y z
N MET A 1 -116.03 29.58 -130.94
CA MET A 1 -117.40 29.01 -130.90
C MET A 1 -117.78 28.58 -132.31
N VAL A 2 -118.32 27.37 -132.48
CA VAL A 2 -118.88 26.90 -133.76
C VAL A 2 -120.30 26.40 -133.47
N ARG A 3 -121.31 26.92 -134.19
CA ARG A 3 -122.74 26.60 -133.98
C ARG A 3 -123.21 26.71 -132.51
N GLY A 4 -122.78 27.76 -131.82
CA GLY A 4 -123.23 28.06 -130.45
C GLY A 4 -122.67 27.15 -129.34
N ARG A 5 -121.64 26.32 -129.61
CA ARG A 5 -120.88 25.61 -128.58
C ARG A 5 -119.39 25.98 -128.59
N CYS A 6 -118.76 26.02 -127.41
CA CYS A 6 -117.31 26.16 -127.27
C CYS A 6 -116.62 24.86 -127.68
N VAL A 7 -115.54 24.96 -128.46
CA VAL A 7 -114.73 23.82 -128.92
C VAL A 7 -113.27 24.10 -128.52
N PRO A 8 -112.54 23.16 -127.91
CA PRO A 8 -111.15 23.36 -127.45
C PRO A 8 -110.15 23.57 -128.61
N SER A 9 -109.09 24.34 -128.37
CA SER A 9 -108.05 24.69 -129.36
C SER A 9 -106.64 24.29 -128.89
N CYS A 10 -105.92 23.49 -129.67
CA CYS A 10 -104.52 23.08 -129.40
C CYS A 10 -103.61 23.61 -130.50
N VAL A 11 -102.61 24.44 -130.13
CA VAL A 11 -101.80 25.24 -131.05
C VAL A 11 -100.92 24.38 -131.97
N ASN A 12 -100.36 23.28 -131.48
CA ASN A 12 -99.52 22.36 -132.26
C ASN A 12 -100.28 21.13 -132.79
N GLY A 13 -101.62 21.12 -132.64
CA GLY A 13 -102.41 19.90 -132.80
C GLY A 13 -102.06 18.83 -131.76
N CYS A 14 -102.86 17.76 -131.71
CA CYS A 14 -102.58 16.57 -130.90
C CYS A 14 -102.31 15.41 -131.85
N ALA A 15 -101.04 15.21 -132.23
CA ALA A 15 -100.66 14.01 -132.99
C ALA A 15 -100.97 12.76 -132.14
N ASN A 16 -101.70 11.81 -132.73
CA ASN A 16 -102.15 10.56 -132.09
C ASN A 16 -102.97 10.76 -130.81
N GLY A 17 -103.67 11.90 -130.70
CA GLY A 17 -104.54 12.21 -129.57
C GLY A 17 -105.65 13.21 -129.93
N SER A 18 -106.52 13.50 -128.97
CA SER A 18 -107.58 14.50 -129.14
C SER A 18 -107.36 15.68 -128.20
N CYS A 19 -107.61 16.88 -128.74
CA CYS A 19 -107.57 18.12 -127.97
C CYS A 19 -108.86 18.22 -127.14
N VAL A 20 -108.76 18.08 -125.82
CA VAL A 20 -109.92 18.12 -124.91
C VAL A 20 -110.03 19.45 -124.16
N ALA A 21 -108.92 20.18 -124.05
CA ALA A 21 -108.83 21.51 -123.44
C ALA A 21 -107.66 22.27 -124.13
N PRO A 22 -107.54 23.60 -123.94
CA PRO A 22 -106.46 24.36 -124.56
C PRO A 22 -105.07 23.74 -124.32
N ASN A 23 -104.38 23.34 -125.39
CA ASN A 23 -103.08 22.64 -125.37
C ASN A 23 -103.00 21.34 -124.52
N GLN A 24 -104.14 20.72 -124.19
CA GLN A 24 -104.17 19.45 -123.46
C GLN A 24 -104.63 18.33 -124.37
N CYS A 25 -103.68 17.45 -124.69
CA CYS A 25 -103.93 16.25 -125.47
C CYS A 25 -104.26 15.09 -124.53
N VAL A 26 -105.39 14.44 -124.79
CA VAL A 26 -105.64 13.08 -124.31
C VAL A 26 -105.13 12.14 -125.41
N CYS A 27 -104.15 11.31 -125.07
CA CYS A 27 -103.56 10.37 -126.00
C CYS A 27 -104.60 9.34 -126.44
N GLY A 28 -104.59 9.02 -127.73
CA GLY A 28 -105.43 7.96 -128.28
C GLY A 28 -105.05 6.60 -127.70
N VAL A 29 -105.94 5.63 -127.87
CA VAL A 29 -105.70 4.25 -127.45
C VAL A 29 -104.38 3.76 -128.09
N GLY A 30 -103.47 3.22 -127.27
CA GLY A 30 -102.14 2.77 -127.69
C GLY A 30 -101.00 3.78 -127.45
N PHE A 31 -101.29 4.99 -126.98
CA PHE A 31 -100.28 6.01 -126.69
C PHE A 31 -100.35 6.49 -125.23
N VAL A 32 -99.21 6.83 -124.65
CA VAL A 32 -99.08 7.44 -123.32
C VAL A 32 -98.34 8.76 -123.40
N LYS A 33 -98.60 9.63 -122.43
CA LYS A 33 -97.96 10.94 -122.35
C LYS A 33 -96.51 10.77 -121.88
N SER A 34 -95.54 11.20 -122.69
CA SER A 34 -94.14 11.27 -122.28
C SER A 34 -93.92 12.38 -121.25
N THR A 35 -92.74 12.42 -120.62
CA THR A 35 -92.35 13.52 -119.70
C THR A 35 -92.37 14.90 -120.38
N ALA A 36 -92.22 14.96 -121.70
CA ALA A 36 -92.33 16.19 -122.50
C ALA A 36 -93.78 16.53 -122.92
N GLY A 37 -94.76 15.74 -122.48
CA GLY A 37 -96.18 15.98 -122.73
C GLY A 37 -96.71 15.51 -124.10
N ALA A 38 -95.85 14.93 -124.95
CA ALA A 38 -96.22 14.35 -126.23
C ALA A 38 -96.79 12.93 -126.06
N CYS A 39 -97.72 12.53 -126.94
CA CYS A 39 -98.27 11.17 -126.94
C CYS A 39 -97.33 10.22 -127.69
N VAL A 40 -96.58 9.40 -126.95
CA VAL A 40 -95.64 8.39 -127.47
C VAL A 40 -96.26 6.99 -127.38
N PRO A 41 -95.83 6.02 -128.22
CA PRO A 41 -96.35 4.67 -128.18
C PRO A 41 -96.23 4.06 -126.77
N LYS A 42 -97.30 3.42 -126.30
CA LYS A 42 -97.27 2.64 -125.07
C LYS A 42 -96.90 1.20 -125.42
N CYS A 43 -95.82 0.69 -124.83
CA CYS A 43 -95.50 -0.72 -124.94
C CYS A 43 -96.58 -1.57 -124.25
N ALA A 44 -96.78 -2.79 -124.76
CA ALA A 44 -97.66 -3.78 -124.16
C ALA A 44 -97.15 -4.24 -122.78
N ASP A 45 -95.83 -4.28 -122.61
CA ASP A 45 -95.14 -4.58 -121.35
C ASP A 45 -94.45 -3.33 -120.78
N ASP A 46 -94.13 -3.33 -119.48
CA ASP A 46 -93.44 -2.22 -118.82
C ASP A 46 -91.98 -2.10 -119.30
N CYS A 47 -91.58 -0.87 -119.64
CA CYS A 47 -90.24 -0.53 -120.15
C CYS A 47 -89.48 0.28 -119.09
N VAL A 48 -88.69 -0.41 -118.27
CA VAL A 48 -87.97 0.16 -117.12
C VAL A 48 -86.55 0.57 -117.55
N ASN A 49 -86.20 1.84 -117.33
CA ASN A 49 -84.93 2.48 -117.74
C ASN A 49 -84.72 2.58 -119.27
N GLY A 50 -85.81 2.50 -120.06
CA GLY A 50 -85.80 2.70 -121.51
C GLY A 50 -86.94 3.58 -122.03
N VAL A 51 -87.11 3.63 -123.34
CA VAL A 51 -88.21 4.31 -124.06
C VAL A 51 -88.80 3.35 -125.10
N CYS A 52 -90.13 3.28 -125.19
CA CYS A 52 -90.83 2.38 -126.12
C CYS A 52 -90.84 2.94 -127.55
N ASN A 53 -90.49 2.12 -128.54
CA ASN A 53 -90.54 2.47 -129.96
C ASN A 53 -91.85 2.00 -130.63
N GLU A 54 -92.08 2.40 -131.90
CA GLU A 54 -93.30 2.06 -132.67
C GLU A 54 -93.46 0.56 -132.95
N ARG A 55 -92.39 -0.24 -132.77
CA ARG A 55 -92.40 -1.70 -132.93
C ARG A 55 -92.69 -2.44 -131.63
N ASN A 56 -93.07 -1.72 -130.57
CA ASN A 56 -93.34 -2.28 -129.24
C ASN A 56 -92.08 -2.85 -128.55
N GLU A 57 -90.92 -2.24 -128.77
CA GLU A 57 -89.63 -2.62 -128.15
C GLU A 57 -89.12 -1.49 -127.22
N CYS A 58 -88.55 -1.84 -126.06
CA CYS A 58 -87.92 -0.88 -125.13
C CYS A 58 -86.46 -0.62 -125.50
N GLU A 59 -86.14 0.60 -125.91
CA GLU A 59 -84.77 1.04 -126.16
C GLU A 59 -84.12 1.58 -124.88
N CYS A 60 -83.00 1.01 -124.47
CA CYS A 60 -82.31 1.39 -123.25
C CYS A 60 -81.71 2.81 -123.32
N ARG A 61 -81.79 3.54 -122.20
CA ARG A 61 -81.13 4.85 -122.07
C ARG A 61 -79.61 4.70 -122.02
N GLU A 62 -78.90 5.77 -122.35
CA GLU A 62 -77.44 5.83 -122.32
C GLU A 62 -76.87 5.36 -120.97
N GLY A 63 -75.88 4.46 -121.00
CA GLY A 63 -75.26 3.86 -119.79
C GLY A 63 -75.99 2.62 -119.22
N PHE A 64 -77.11 2.23 -119.82
CA PHE A 64 -77.81 0.98 -119.54
C PHE A 64 -77.84 0.09 -120.78
N TYR A 65 -77.86 -1.22 -120.58
CA TYR A 65 -77.94 -2.21 -121.65
C TYR A 65 -78.93 -3.31 -121.27
N PHE A 66 -79.50 -3.97 -122.27
CA PHE A 66 -80.30 -5.16 -122.02
C PHE A 66 -79.37 -6.30 -121.61
N ASN A 67 -79.57 -6.84 -120.41
CA ASN A 67 -78.82 -7.99 -119.94
C ASN A 67 -79.56 -9.26 -120.35
N GLU A 68 -79.02 -9.99 -121.32
CA GLU A 68 -79.60 -11.22 -121.85
C GLU A 68 -79.81 -12.29 -120.77
N LYS A 69 -79.05 -12.27 -119.66
CA LYS A 69 -79.26 -13.20 -118.54
C LYS A 69 -80.58 -13.00 -117.80
N LEU A 70 -81.25 -11.86 -117.96
CA LEU A 70 -82.58 -11.64 -117.37
C LEU A 70 -83.67 -12.49 -118.06
N LEU A 71 -83.40 -13.00 -119.27
CA LEU A 71 -84.29 -13.94 -119.96
C LEU A 71 -84.45 -15.26 -119.18
N GLU A 72 -83.42 -15.68 -118.43
CA GLU A 72 -83.46 -16.90 -117.60
C GLU A 72 -84.43 -16.77 -116.41
N PHE A 73 -84.72 -15.54 -115.98
CA PHE A 73 -85.62 -15.24 -114.87
C PHE A 73 -87.05 -14.90 -115.33
N GLY A 74 -87.38 -15.17 -116.59
CA GLY A 74 -88.73 -14.96 -117.14
C GLY A 74 -89.02 -13.50 -117.55
N VAL A 75 -88.02 -12.62 -117.55
CA VAL A 75 -88.14 -11.24 -118.04
C VAL A 75 -88.05 -11.25 -119.57
N ARG A 76 -89.03 -10.66 -120.25
CA ARG A 76 -89.07 -10.63 -121.72
C ARG A 76 -87.99 -9.71 -122.28
N ASN A 77 -87.50 -10.04 -123.49
CA ASN A 77 -86.49 -9.25 -124.19
C ASN A 77 -86.93 -7.78 -124.29
N ASN A 78 -86.01 -6.84 -124.05
CA ASN A 78 -86.26 -5.40 -124.09
C ASN A 78 -87.41 -4.94 -123.18
N THR A 79 -87.37 -5.28 -121.89
CA THR A 79 -88.28 -4.70 -120.87
C THR A 79 -87.54 -4.03 -119.70
N VAL A 80 -86.33 -4.52 -119.37
CA VAL A 80 -85.52 -4.02 -118.25
C VAL A 80 -84.06 -3.82 -118.69
N CYS A 81 -83.52 -2.62 -118.47
CA CYS A 81 -82.12 -2.29 -118.76
C CYS A 81 -81.26 -2.19 -117.48
N THR A 82 -80.06 -2.79 -117.48
CA THR A 82 -79.12 -2.84 -116.33
C THR A 82 -77.84 -2.04 -116.58
N ALA A 83 -77.13 -1.62 -115.52
CA ALA A 83 -75.89 -0.83 -115.60
C ALA A 83 -74.62 -1.69 -115.83
N ARG A 84 -73.60 -1.13 -116.52
CA ARG A 84 -72.27 -1.78 -116.76
C ARG A 84 -71.12 -0.93 -116.23
N CYS A 85 -70.08 -1.59 -115.70
CA CYS A 85 -68.79 -1.00 -115.34
C CYS A 85 -67.67 -1.59 -116.22
N ASP A 86 -66.62 -0.82 -116.48
CA ASP A 86 -65.47 -1.23 -117.30
C ASP A 86 -64.60 -2.29 -116.58
N PHE A 87 -64.55 -2.24 -115.25
CA PHE A 87 -63.89 -3.21 -114.38
C PHE A 87 -64.85 -3.71 -113.30
N GLU A 88 -64.63 -4.95 -112.83
CA GLU A 88 -65.43 -5.55 -111.76
C GLU A 88 -65.17 -4.84 -110.42
N CYS A 89 -66.25 -4.53 -109.70
CA CYS A 89 -66.18 -3.96 -108.36
C CYS A 89 -65.79 -5.05 -107.35
N ARG A 90 -64.54 -5.06 -106.89
CA ARG A 90 -64.06 -6.01 -105.87
C ARG A 90 -64.77 -5.72 -104.54
N LYS A 91 -65.56 -6.70 -104.06
CA LYS A 91 -66.43 -6.60 -102.87
C LYS A 91 -67.48 -5.48 -102.95
N GLY A 92 -68.02 -5.27 -104.14
CA GLY A 92 -69.13 -4.35 -104.41
C GLY A 92 -69.92 -4.77 -105.65
N PHE A 93 -70.89 -3.94 -106.04
CA PHE A 93 -71.63 -4.10 -107.29
C PHE A 93 -71.67 -2.80 -108.10
N CYS A 94 -71.92 -2.92 -109.40
CA CYS A 94 -71.97 -1.77 -110.31
C CYS A 94 -73.34 -1.10 -110.24
N ALA A 95 -73.39 0.14 -109.75
CA ALA A 95 -74.63 0.91 -109.57
C ALA A 95 -74.85 1.98 -110.68
N GLY A 96 -73.95 2.06 -111.66
CA GLY A 96 -73.97 3.03 -112.76
C GLY A 96 -72.67 2.97 -113.56
N ARG A 97 -72.48 3.87 -114.55
CA ARG A 97 -71.26 3.89 -115.37
C ARG A 97 -70.01 4.08 -114.49
N ASN A 98 -69.17 3.04 -114.40
CA ASN A 98 -67.93 3.02 -113.61
C ASN A 98 -68.10 3.49 -112.15
N ARG A 99 -69.28 3.26 -111.57
CA ARG A 99 -69.58 3.61 -110.18
C ARG A 99 -69.84 2.34 -109.39
N CYS A 100 -68.87 1.97 -108.57
CA CYS A 100 -69.00 0.88 -107.62
C CYS A 100 -69.74 1.32 -106.36
N GLN A 101 -70.69 0.51 -105.94
CA GLN A 101 -71.32 0.60 -104.63
C GLN A 101 -70.84 -0.59 -103.80
N CYS A 102 -70.20 -0.29 -102.67
CA CYS A 102 -69.61 -1.30 -101.80
C CYS A 102 -70.68 -2.07 -101.02
N LEU A 103 -70.34 -3.32 -100.67
CA LEU A 103 -71.16 -4.13 -99.78
C LEU A 103 -71.15 -3.53 -98.36
N GLU A 104 -72.14 -3.90 -97.54
CA GLU A 104 -72.23 -3.42 -96.15
C GLU A 104 -70.95 -3.73 -95.36
N GLY A 105 -70.46 -2.74 -94.60
CA GLY A 105 -69.19 -2.83 -93.87
C GLY A 105 -67.93 -2.60 -94.73
N TYR A 106 -68.07 -2.26 -96.01
CA TYR A 106 -66.96 -1.90 -96.90
C TYR A 106 -67.12 -0.47 -97.43
N GLU A 107 -66.01 0.22 -97.64
CA GLU A 107 -65.97 1.56 -98.23
C GLU A 107 -65.09 1.61 -99.49
N LEU A 108 -65.28 2.61 -100.33
CA LEU A 108 -64.52 2.73 -101.57
C LEU A 108 -63.05 3.06 -101.26
N SER A 109 -62.13 2.29 -101.83
CA SER A 109 -60.70 2.54 -101.69
C SER A 109 -60.34 3.92 -102.25
N LYS A 110 -59.48 4.63 -101.51
CA LYS A 110 -58.95 5.94 -101.95
C LYS A 110 -58.03 5.82 -103.16
N SER A 111 -57.47 4.63 -103.39
CA SER A 111 -56.48 4.37 -104.43
C SER A 111 -57.09 3.75 -105.70
N ASP A 112 -58.14 2.94 -105.55
CA ASP A 112 -58.79 2.25 -106.66
C ASP A 112 -60.32 2.36 -106.57
N ARG A 113 -60.93 3.03 -107.56
CA ARG A 113 -62.38 3.25 -107.62
C ARG A 113 -63.19 1.99 -107.95
N PHE A 114 -62.52 0.86 -108.20
CA PHE A 114 -63.14 -0.45 -108.37
C PHE A 114 -62.86 -1.40 -107.20
N GLU A 115 -62.24 -0.93 -106.11
CA GLU A 115 -61.93 -1.73 -104.93
C GLU A 115 -62.64 -1.20 -103.69
N CYS A 116 -63.34 -2.09 -102.98
CA CYS A 116 -63.96 -1.78 -101.70
C CYS A 116 -63.14 -2.41 -100.55
N VAL A 117 -62.66 -1.58 -99.63
CA VAL A 117 -61.86 -1.98 -98.47
C VAL A 117 -62.74 -2.14 -97.23
N PRO A 118 -62.46 -3.10 -96.34
CA PRO A 118 -63.27 -3.33 -95.15
C PRO A 118 -63.14 -2.14 -94.18
N VAL A 119 -64.25 -1.79 -93.54
CA VAL A 119 -64.30 -0.79 -92.48
C VAL A 119 -64.25 -1.50 -91.13
N CYS A 120 -63.26 -1.15 -90.33
CA CYS A 120 -63.21 -1.52 -88.91
C CYS A 120 -63.59 -0.29 -88.10
N ASP A 121 -64.75 -0.34 -87.46
CA ASP A 121 -65.23 0.72 -86.59
C ASP A 121 -64.39 0.75 -85.31
N ALA A 122 -63.76 1.89 -85.03
CA ALA A 122 -62.91 2.07 -83.86
C ALA A 122 -63.67 1.94 -82.53
N GLU A 123 -64.99 2.07 -82.53
CA GLU A 123 -65.83 1.82 -81.35
C GLU A 123 -66.06 0.33 -81.09
N LEU A 124 -65.99 -0.50 -82.15
CA LEU A 124 -66.26 -1.94 -82.08
C LEU A 124 -64.98 -2.78 -82.01
N VAL A 125 -63.94 -2.38 -82.75
CA VAL A 125 -62.67 -3.10 -82.82
C VAL A 125 -61.49 -2.16 -83.05
N ASP A 126 -60.45 -2.28 -82.22
CA ASP A 126 -59.22 -1.51 -82.32
C ASP A 126 -58.12 -2.33 -83.02
N CYS A 127 -57.94 -2.05 -84.31
CA CYS A 127 -56.92 -2.69 -85.16
C CYS A 127 -55.55 -2.00 -85.12
N PHE A 128 -55.23 -1.11 -84.17
CA PHE A 128 -53.98 -0.32 -84.22
C PHE A 128 -52.70 -1.16 -84.39
N ASN A 129 -52.60 -2.31 -83.72
CA ASN A 129 -51.46 -3.26 -83.84
C ASN A 129 -51.76 -4.44 -84.79
N GLY A 130 -52.58 -4.21 -85.81
CA GLY A 130 -52.98 -5.22 -86.79
C GLY A 130 -53.49 -4.60 -88.09
N GLU A 131 -54.05 -5.45 -88.94
CA GLU A 131 -54.60 -5.07 -90.24
C GLU A 131 -56.09 -5.42 -90.31
N CYS A 132 -56.94 -4.50 -90.77
CA CYS A 132 -58.36 -4.76 -90.99
C CYS A 132 -58.53 -5.62 -92.25
N VAL A 133 -58.87 -6.90 -92.08
CA VAL A 133 -58.97 -7.87 -93.19
C VAL A 133 -60.42 -8.14 -93.61
N ALA A 134 -61.38 -7.84 -92.73
CA ALA A 134 -62.81 -7.90 -92.97
C ALA A 134 -63.55 -6.88 -92.07
N PRO A 135 -64.82 -6.55 -92.34
CA PRO A 135 -65.56 -5.56 -91.56
C PRO A 135 -65.55 -5.93 -90.08
N ASN A 136 -65.10 -5.00 -89.24
CA ASN A 136 -64.91 -5.19 -87.80
C ASN A 136 -64.06 -6.43 -87.41
N HIS A 137 -63.12 -6.87 -88.25
CA HIS A 137 -62.24 -8.00 -87.96
C HIS A 137 -60.78 -7.72 -88.35
N CYS A 138 -59.92 -7.70 -87.33
CA CYS A 138 -58.48 -7.46 -87.48
C CYS A 138 -57.68 -8.75 -87.50
N ARG A 139 -56.62 -8.79 -88.32
CA ARG A 139 -55.52 -9.74 -88.19
C ARG A 139 -54.38 -9.06 -87.46
N CYS A 140 -54.04 -9.53 -86.25
CA CYS A 140 -52.96 -8.94 -85.46
C CYS A 140 -51.58 -9.18 -86.08
N SER A 141 -50.68 -8.22 -85.88
CA SER A 141 -49.28 -8.31 -86.30
C SER A 141 -48.49 -9.34 -85.49
N VAL A 142 -47.35 -9.78 -86.01
CA VAL A 142 -46.47 -10.75 -85.32
C VAL A 142 -46.07 -10.22 -83.95
N GLY A 143 -46.18 -11.05 -82.91
CA GLY A 143 -45.94 -10.67 -81.51
C GLY A 143 -47.18 -10.12 -80.78
N PHE A 144 -48.31 -9.95 -81.47
CA PHE A 144 -49.59 -9.53 -80.89
C PHE A 144 -50.64 -10.62 -81.06
N ARG A 145 -51.58 -10.71 -80.10
CA ARG A 145 -52.74 -11.59 -80.18
C ARG A 145 -54.03 -10.80 -79.99
N MET A 146 -55.12 -11.29 -80.55
CA MET A 146 -56.44 -10.70 -80.32
C MET A 146 -56.92 -11.07 -78.90
N GLU A 147 -57.24 -10.08 -78.09
CA GLU A 147 -57.88 -10.26 -76.78
C GLU A 147 -59.06 -9.30 -76.66
N GLY A 148 -60.27 -9.85 -76.56
CA GLY A 148 -61.51 -9.07 -76.69
C GLY A 148 -61.63 -8.49 -78.09
N SER A 149 -61.53 -7.16 -78.19
CA SER A 149 -61.66 -6.38 -79.45
C SER A 149 -60.39 -5.61 -79.82
N ARG A 150 -59.22 -5.96 -79.25
CA ARG A 150 -57.94 -5.29 -79.52
C ARG A 150 -56.78 -6.27 -79.66
N CYS A 151 -55.78 -5.91 -80.48
CA CYS A 151 -54.52 -6.63 -80.58
C CYS A 151 -53.57 -6.22 -79.44
N VAL A 152 -53.31 -7.13 -78.50
CA VAL A 152 -52.45 -6.93 -77.31
C VAL A 152 -51.10 -7.65 -77.48
N PRO A 153 -50.00 -7.15 -76.91
CA PRO A 153 -48.70 -7.80 -77.01
C PRO A 153 -48.68 -9.16 -76.30
N VAL A 154 -47.84 -10.07 -76.80
CA VAL A 154 -47.60 -11.38 -76.20
C VAL A 154 -46.26 -11.35 -75.48
N CYS A 155 -46.26 -11.72 -74.20
CA CYS A 155 -45.06 -11.92 -73.39
C CYS A 155 -44.88 -13.43 -73.10
N ASN A 156 -43.72 -13.98 -73.42
CA ASN A 156 -43.34 -15.36 -73.15
C ASN A 156 -41.93 -15.44 -72.54
N PRO A 157 -41.79 -15.74 -71.23
CA PRO A 157 -42.80 -16.24 -70.30
C PRO A 157 -43.84 -15.19 -69.87
N SER A 158 -45.02 -15.65 -69.45
CA SER A 158 -46.11 -14.76 -69.02
C SER A 158 -45.73 -13.92 -67.79
N CYS A 159 -46.19 -12.67 -67.77
CA CYS A 159 -45.95 -11.74 -66.67
C CYS A 159 -46.75 -12.13 -65.41
N VAL A 160 -46.07 -12.23 -64.26
CA VAL A 160 -46.65 -12.52 -62.94
C VAL A 160 -46.60 -11.25 -62.07
N ASN A 161 -47.77 -10.79 -61.61
CA ASN A 161 -47.95 -9.49 -60.91
C ASN A 161 -47.45 -8.26 -61.70
N ALA A 162 -47.42 -8.39 -63.01
CA ALA A 162 -47.00 -7.37 -63.96
C ALA A 162 -47.91 -7.40 -65.19
N ASP A 163 -48.01 -6.26 -65.87
CA ASP A 163 -48.75 -6.13 -67.11
C ASP A 163 -47.78 -6.20 -68.29
N CYS A 164 -48.16 -6.90 -69.36
CA CYS A 164 -47.37 -7.00 -70.59
C CYS A 164 -47.51 -5.67 -71.35
N ALA A 165 -46.52 -4.80 -71.18
CA ALA A 165 -46.54 -3.43 -71.72
C ALA A 165 -46.12 -3.40 -73.20
N ASP A 166 -45.21 -4.31 -73.59
CA ASP A 166 -44.77 -4.54 -74.96
C ASP A 166 -44.37 -6.02 -75.14
N ILE A 167 -44.03 -6.45 -76.36
CA ILE A 167 -43.59 -7.82 -76.66
C ILE A 167 -42.44 -8.22 -75.73
N ASP A 168 -42.63 -9.31 -74.98
CA ASP A 168 -41.70 -9.83 -73.97
C ASP A 168 -41.23 -8.82 -72.90
N GLN A 169 -41.97 -7.71 -72.73
CA GLN A 169 -41.64 -6.66 -71.78
C GLN A 169 -42.75 -6.49 -70.74
N CYS A 170 -42.49 -6.98 -69.53
CA CYS A 170 -43.38 -6.85 -68.38
C CYS A 170 -43.09 -5.57 -67.59
N THR A 171 -44.14 -4.84 -67.22
CA THR A 171 -44.06 -3.71 -66.28
C THR A 171 -44.79 -4.07 -65.00
N CYS A 172 -44.09 -4.01 -63.85
CA CYS A 172 -44.68 -4.35 -62.55
C CYS A 172 -45.88 -3.45 -62.22
N ARG A 173 -46.90 -4.05 -61.60
CA ARG A 173 -48.06 -3.30 -61.11
C ARG A 173 -47.65 -2.40 -59.94
N GLN A 174 -48.43 -1.34 -59.71
CA GLN A 174 -48.18 -0.42 -58.60
C GLN A 174 -48.08 -1.17 -57.26
N GLY A 175 -47.01 -0.92 -56.51
CA GLY A 175 -46.73 -1.61 -55.24
C GLY A 175 -45.97 -2.94 -55.38
N TYR A 176 -45.53 -3.31 -56.59
CA TYR A 176 -44.68 -4.48 -56.84
C TYR A 176 -43.34 -4.04 -57.44
N ARG A 177 -42.26 -4.76 -57.12
CA ARG A 177 -40.91 -4.52 -57.65
C ARG A 177 -40.44 -5.68 -58.51
N GLN A 178 -39.59 -5.38 -59.48
CA GLN A 178 -39.06 -6.37 -60.41
C GLN A 178 -38.05 -7.28 -59.69
N THR A 179 -38.17 -8.59 -59.91
CA THR A 179 -37.22 -9.58 -59.37
C THR A 179 -36.05 -9.81 -60.33
N SER A 180 -35.15 -10.74 -60.01
CA SER A 180 -34.11 -11.20 -60.92
C SER A 180 -34.67 -11.84 -62.20
N GLU A 181 -35.91 -12.34 -62.16
CA GLU A 181 -36.67 -12.79 -63.32
C GLU A 181 -37.53 -11.62 -63.83
N SER A 182 -37.26 -11.14 -65.04
CA SER A 182 -37.91 -9.93 -65.57
C SER A 182 -39.43 -10.05 -65.73
N ASN A 183 -39.96 -11.27 -65.79
CA ASN A 183 -41.38 -11.59 -65.89
C ASN A 183 -42.09 -11.76 -64.53
N VAL A 184 -41.36 -11.69 -63.40
CA VAL A 184 -41.94 -11.87 -62.05
C VAL A 184 -41.71 -10.63 -61.21
N CYS A 185 -42.80 -10.08 -60.67
CA CYS A 185 -42.74 -8.98 -59.71
C CYS A 185 -43.24 -9.42 -58.32
N GLU A 186 -42.51 -9.02 -57.29
CA GLU A 186 -42.83 -9.33 -55.90
C GLU A 186 -43.44 -8.11 -55.18
N PRO A 187 -44.34 -8.30 -54.21
CA PRO A 187 -44.97 -7.19 -53.51
C PRO A 187 -43.92 -6.39 -52.72
N THR A 188 -44.11 -5.07 -52.70
CA THR A 188 -43.29 -4.14 -51.91
C THR A 188 -44.02 -3.80 -50.62
N CYS A 189 -43.30 -3.90 -49.50
CA CYS A 189 -43.76 -3.45 -48.18
C CYS A 189 -42.82 -2.32 -47.72
N ASP A 190 -43.38 -1.11 -47.52
CA ASP A 190 -42.66 0.05 -46.99
C ASP A 190 -43.44 0.62 -45.78
N PRO A 191 -42.94 0.45 -44.53
CA PRO A 191 -41.65 -0.16 -44.16
C PRO A 191 -41.59 -1.69 -44.40
N PRO A 192 -40.38 -2.28 -44.49
CA PRO A 192 -40.22 -3.73 -44.67
C PRO A 192 -40.79 -4.51 -43.48
N CYS A 193 -41.32 -5.70 -43.74
CA CYS A 193 -41.86 -6.60 -42.72
C CYS A 193 -40.74 -7.14 -41.81
N GLU A 194 -40.51 -6.54 -40.66
CA GLU A 194 -39.61 -7.12 -39.65
C GLU A 194 -40.29 -8.31 -38.95
N HIS A 195 -39.65 -9.48 -38.91
CA HIS A 195 -40.19 -10.74 -38.35
C HIS A 195 -41.46 -11.26 -39.06
N GLY A 196 -41.58 -11.01 -40.36
CA GLY A 196 -42.65 -11.52 -41.21
C GLY A 196 -42.29 -11.50 -42.70
N ASP A 197 -43.08 -12.20 -43.50
CA ASP A 197 -42.90 -12.26 -44.94
C ASP A 197 -43.91 -11.32 -45.64
N CYS A 198 -43.46 -10.55 -46.64
CA CYS A 198 -44.34 -9.66 -47.41
C CYS A 198 -45.17 -10.49 -48.40
N VAL A 199 -46.46 -10.67 -48.10
CA VAL A 199 -47.39 -11.50 -48.88
C VAL A 199 -48.32 -10.69 -49.80
N GLY A 200 -48.24 -9.36 -49.73
CA GLY A 200 -48.98 -8.42 -50.57
C GLY A 200 -48.50 -6.98 -50.35
N VAL A 201 -48.98 -6.02 -51.15
CA VAL A 201 -48.59 -4.60 -51.02
C VAL A 201 -48.88 -4.11 -49.61
N ASN A 202 -47.83 -3.72 -48.87
CA ASN A 202 -47.89 -3.34 -47.45
C ASN A 202 -48.62 -4.35 -46.54
N LYS A 203 -48.59 -5.65 -46.88
CA LYS A 203 -49.25 -6.71 -46.12
C LYS A 203 -48.24 -7.79 -45.71
N CYS A 204 -48.03 -7.92 -44.40
CA CYS A 204 -47.09 -8.87 -43.81
C CYS A 204 -47.81 -10.11 -43.26
N SER A 205 -47.20 -11.28 -43.46
CA SER A 205 -47.51 -12.53 -42.77
C SER A 205 -46.46 -12.78 -41.69
N CYS A 206 -46.84 -12.65 -40.43
CA CYS A 206 -45.90 -12.71 -39.32
C CYS A 206 -45.41 -14.13 -39.02
N HIS A 207 -44.16 -14.24 -38.58
CA HIS A 207 -43.57 -15.51 -38.16
C HIS A 207 -44.19 -15.99 -36.83
N ASN A 208 -44.04 -17.28 -36.51
CA ASN A 208 -44.62 -17.86 -35.30
C ASN A 208 -44.18 -17.10 -34.03
N GLY A 209 -45.14 -16.76 -33.18
CA GLY A 209 -44.90 -15.95 -31.98
C GLY A 209 -45.01 -14.43 -32.18
N TYR A 210 -45.30 -13.97 -33.40
CA TYR A 210 -45.55 -12.56 -33.72
C TYR A 210 -46.98 -12.38 -34.27
N ARG A 211 -47.60 -11.23 -34.01
CA ARG A 211 -48.93 -10.87 -34.52
C ARG A 211 -48.86 -9.64 -35.42
N ALA A 212 -49.70 -9.63 -36.45
CA ALA A 212 -49.82 -8.48 -37.33
C ALA A 212 -50.52 -7.32 -36.62
N VAL A 213 -49.87 -6.16 -36.60
CA VAL A 213 -50.40 -4.90 -36.09
C VAL A 213 -50.47 -3.93 -37.26
N ASN A 214 -51.68 -3.41 -37.53
CA ASN A 214 -51.97 -2.53 -38.67
C ASN A 214 -51.54 -3.08 -40.05
N GLY A 215 -51.45 -4.41 -40.21
CA GLY A 215 -51.23 -5.08 -41.49
C GLY A 215 -49.80 -5.05 -42.05
N SER A 216 -48.96 -4.10 -41.63
CA SER A 216 -47.60 -3.88 -42.15
C SER A 216 -46.48 -4.06 -41.12
N SER A 217 -46.78 -4.40 -39.86
CA SER A 217 -45.79 -4.62 -38.80
C SER A 217 -46.12 -5.85 -37.96
N CYS A 218 -45.10 -6.62 -37.56
CA CYS A 218 -45.25 -7.82 -36.76
C CYS A 218 -44.69 -7.60 -35.35
N GLU A 219 -45.58 -7.51 -34.37
CA GLU A 219 -45.20 -7.32 -32.96
C GLU A 219 -45.10 -8.67 -32.23
N PRO A 220 -44.15 -8.84 -31.30
CA PRO A 220 -44.00 -10.07 -30.53
C PRO A 220 -45.22 -10.31 -29.63
N LEU A 221 -45.63 -11.58 -29.52
CA LEU A 221 -46.74 -12.01 -28.68
C LEU A 221 -46.22 -12.56 -27.36
N CYS A 222 -46.59 -11.91 -26.26
CA CYS A 222 -46.41 -12.41 -24.90
C CYS A 222 -47.73 -13.00 -24.42
N ASP A 223 -47.78 -14.31 -24.22
CA ASP A 223 -48.98 -14.99 -23.75
C ASP A 223 -49.14 -14.76 -22.24
N SER A 224 -50.29 -14.21 -21.85
CA SER A 224 -50.67 -13.94 -20.46
C SER A 224 -50.60 -15.14 -19.50
N ARG A 225 -50.56 -16.37 -20.04
CA ARG A 225 -50.37 -17.61 -19.27
C ARG A 225 -48.94 -17.78 -18.77
N PHE A 226 -47.96 -17.27 -19.50
CA PHE A 226 -46.53 -17.46 -19.21
C PHE A 226 -45.84 -16.16 -18.81
N VAL A 227 -46.34 -15.00 -19.25
CA VAL A 227 -45.71 -13.70 -19.02
C VAL A 227 -46.75 -12.65 -18.66
N ASP A 228 -46.53 -11.93 -17.57
CA ASP A 228 -47.23 -10.69 -17.24
C ASP A 228 -46.49 -9.51 -17.88
N THR A 229 -47.19 -8.73 -18.69
CA THR A 229 -46.65 -7.50 -19.30
C THR A 229 -46.86 -6.27 -18.42
N GLY A 230 -47.42 -6.42 -17.21
CA GLY A 230 -47.44 -5.35 -16.22
C GLY A 230 -46.03 -4.82 -15.94
N ASN A 231 -45.82 -3.51 -16.15
CA ASN A 231 -44.54 -2.82 -15.97
C ASN A 231 -43.38 -3.34 -16.86
N GLY A 232 -43.69 -3.94 -18.01
CA GLY A 232 -42.70 -4.38 -19.00
C GLY A 232 -43.21 -4.33 -20.43
N ILE A 233 -42.29 -4.45 -21.38
CA ILE A 233 -42.59 -4.44 -22.83
C ILE A 233 -42.13 -5.77 -23.42
N CYS A 234 -42.99 -6.40 -24.22
CA CYS A 234 -42.65 -7.62 -24.96
C CYS A 234 -41.62 -7.27 -26.06
N ILE A 235 -40.44 -7.88 -26.01
CA ILE A 235 -39.36 -7.63 -26.98
C ILE A 235 -39.12 -8.82 -27.92
N ALA A 236 -39.63 -10.00 -27.57
CA ALA A 236 -39.64 -11.22 -28.37
C ALA A 236 -40.77 -12.16 -27.85
N PRO A 237 -41.15 -13.23 -28.57
CA PRO A 237 -42.25 -14.10 -28.17
C PRO A 237 -42.02 -14.69 -26.76
N ASN A 238 -42.94 -14.40 -25.83
CA ASN A 238 -42.82 -14.73 -24.40
C ASN A 238 -41.54 -14.21 -23.71
N VAL A 239 -40.91 -13.16 -24.25
CA VAL A 239 -39.74 -12.50 -23.64
C VAL A 239 -40.09 -11.04 -23.36
N VAL A 240 -40.19 -10.71 -22.08
CA VAL A 240 -40.47 -9.36 -21.61
C VAL A 240 -39.20 -8.67 -21.14
N ARG A 241 -39.07 -7.40 -21.49
CA ARG A 241 -38.09 -6.49 -20.91
C ARG A 241 -38.80 -5.57 -19.94
N CYS A 242 -38.42 -5.62 -18.67
CA CYS A 242 -39.01 -4.75 -17.66
C CYS A 242 -38.68 -3.28 -17.90
N ASN A 243 -39.62 -2.41 -17.54
CA ASN A 243 -39.44 -0.97 -17.58
C ASN A 243 -38.34 -0.55 -16.60
N LYS A 244 -37.76 0.64 -16.80
CA LYS A 244 -36.73 1.18 -15.90
C LYS A 244 -37.28 1.22 -14.46
N GLY A 245 -36.54 0.65 -13.50
CA GLY A 245 -36.97 0.53 -12.11
C GLY A 245 -37.65 -0.79 -11.75
N PHE A 246 -37.77 -1.73 -12.70
CA PHE A 246 -38.33 -3.06 -12.49
C PHE A 246 -37.36 -4.16 -12.92
N GLU A 247 -37.44 -5.33 -12.28
CA GLU A 247 -36.66 -6.54 -12.62
C GLU A 247 -37.56 -7.74 -12.89
N LEU A 248 -37.06 -8.66 -13.70
CA LEU A 248 -37.79 -9.86 -14.10
C LEU A 248 -37.72 -10.89 -12.98
N MET A 249 -38.87 -11.29 -12.45
CA MET A 249 -39.00 -12.37 -11.47
C MET A 249 -39.99 -13.44 -11.92
N GLU A 250 -39.77 -14.67 -11.46
CA GLU A 250 -40.64 -15.80 -11.70
C GLU A 250 -41.65 -15.92 -10.56
N GLY A 251 -42.94 -15.70 -10.86
CA GLY A 251 -44.02 -15.74 -9.88
C GLY A 251 -44.55 -17.15 -9.64
N LEU A 252 -45.51 -17.25 -8.71
CA LEU A 252 -46.26 -18.48 -8.46
C LEU A 252 -46.94 -18.94 -9.77
N ASN A 253 -46.65 -20.17 -10.21
CA ASN A 253 -47.03 -20.80 -11.50
C ASN A 253 -46.07 -20.57 -12.69
N PHE A 254 -44.78 -20.31 -12.46
CA PHE A 254 -43.77 -20.13 -13.54
C PHE A 254 -44.10 -18.97 -14.50
N LYS A 255 -44.89 -18.00 -14.02
CA LYS A 255 -45.29 -16.82 -14.78
C LYS A 255 -44.25 -15.71 -14.56
N LEU A 256 -43.58 -15.30 -15.63
CA LEU A 256 -42.60 -14.21 -15.59
C LEU A 256 -43.31 -12.87 -15.44
N HIS A 257 -42.93 -12.04 -14.47
CA HIS A 257 -43.51 -10.71 -14.26
C HIS A 257 -42.43 -9.73 -13.78
N CYS A 258 -42.68 -8.43 -14.01
CA CYS A 258 -41.76 -7.37 -13.64
C CYS A 258 -42.11 -6.80 -12.26
N VAL A 259 -41.21 -6.98 -11.29
CA VAL A 259 -41.34 -6.46 -9.92
C VAL A 259 -40.46 -5.22 -9.73
N SER A 260 -40.86 -4.30 -8.85
CA SER A 260 -40.10 -3.09 -8.57
C SER A 260 -38.72 -3.42 -7.99
N LYS A 261 -37.68 -2.81 -8.57
CA LYS A 261 -36.28 -3.01 -8.20
C LYS A 261 -35.75 -1.77 -7.51
N CYS A 262 -35.67 -1.81 -6.18
CA CYS A 262 -34.99 -0.79 -5.40
C CYS A 262 -33.49 -1.11 -5.33
N LYS A 263 -32.65 -0.16 -5.73
CA LYS A 263 -31.18 -0.24 -5.60
C LYS A 263 -30.70 1.04 -4.91
N PRO A 264 -30.33 1.00 -3.62
CA PRO A 264 -30.24 -0.17 -2.71
C PRO A 264 -31.60 -0.78 -2.32
N GLU A 265 -31.61 -2.01 -1.80
CA GLU A 265 -32.82 -2.66 -1.28
C GLU A 265 -33.38 -1.91 -0.07
N CYS A 266 -34.70 -1.90 0.08
CA CYS A 266 -35.37 -1.26 1.21
C CYS A 266 -35.16 -2.07 2.50
N VAL A 267 -34.68 -1.42 3.55
CA VAL A 267 -34.58 -2.01 4.89
C VAL A 267 -35.74 -1.48 5.74
N ASN A 268 -36.60 -2.39 6.24
CA ASN A 268 -37.84 -2.09 6.97
C ASN A 268 -38.85 -1.20 6.20
N GLY A 269 -38.95 -1.40 4.89
CA GLY A 269 -39.93 -0.71 4.04
C GLY A 269 -40.20 -1.47 2.75
N ASP A 270 -41.31 -1.11 2.10
CA ASP A 270 -41.73 -1.65 0.82
C ASP A 270 -41.22 -0.77 -0.33
N CYS A 271 -40.72 -1.40 -1.38
CA CYS A 271 -40.21 -0.71 -2.57
C CYS A 271 -41.35 -0.11 -3.39
N THR A 272 -41.33 1.20 -3.62
CA THR A 272 -42.34 1.91 -4.41
C THR A 272 -41.98 1.93 -5.91
N ALA A 273 -42.98 2.13 -6.77
CA ALA A 273 -42.79 2.18 -8.23
C ALA A 273 -41.86 3.30 -8.73
N GLU A 274 -41.60 4.32 -7.90
CA GLU A 274 -40.69 5.44 -8.20
C GLU A 274 -39.23 5.17 -7.78
N GLY A 275 -38.96 4.02 -7.14
CA GLY A 275 -37.63 3.62 -6.70
C GLY A 275 -37.22 4.16 -5.32
N GLY A 276 -38.17 4.70 -4.55
CA GLY A 276 -38.01 5.03 -3.12
C GLY A 276 -38.67 3.98 -2.21
N CYS A 277 -38.37 4.00 -0.92
CA CYS A 277 -38.93 3.05 0.05
C CYS A 277 -40.04 3.68 0.90
N GLU A 278 -41.17 3.01 0.99
CA GLU A 278 -42.26 3.32 1.92
C GLU A 278 -42.02 2.53 3.22
N CYS A 279 -41.76 3.22 4.33
CA CYS A 279 -41.43 2.56 5.57
C CYS A 279 -42.61 1.78 6.15
N HIS A 280 -42.34 0.61 6.73
CA HIS A 280 -43.35 -0.17 7.43
C HIS A 280 -43.92 0.62 8.64
N PRO A 281 -45.14 0.30 9.11
CA PRO A 281 -45.74 0.98 10.26
C PRO A 281 -44.79 1.05 11.47
N GLY A 282 -44.70 2.24 12.07
CA GLY A 282 -43.81 2.50 13.20
C GLY A 282 -42.34 2.71 12.83
N HIS A 283 -41.99 2.82 11.54
CA HIS A 283 -40.66 3.18 11.05
C HIS A 283 -40.72 4.49 10.25
N GLN A 284 -39.61 5.22 10.18
CA GLN A 284 -39.45 6.45 9.40
C GLN A 284 -38.17 6.42 8.57
N LEU A 285 -38.10 7.19 7.48
CA LEU A 285 -36.89 7.30 6.67
C LEU A 285 -35.76 7.92 7.49
N LYS A 286 -34.65 7.20 7.61
CA LYS A 286 -33.44 7.67 8.29
C LYS A 286 -32.90 8.91 7.58
N ALA A 287 -32.48 9.92 8.36
CA ALA A 287 -32.00 11.19 7.82
C ALA A 287 -30.86 10.99 6.80
N GLY A 288 -31.09 11.42 5.55
CA GLY A 288 -30.12 11.30 4.45
C GLY A 288 -30.15 9.96 3.69
N SER A 289 -31.01 9.02 4.08
CA SER A 289 -31.26 7.77 3.34
C SER A 289 -32.57 7.85 2.55
N VAL A 290 -32.60 7.16 1.41
CA VAL A 290 -33.81 6.94 0.58
C VAL A 290 -34.28 5.48 0.63
N HIS A 291 -33.56 4.62 1.35
CA HIS A 291 -33.76 3.17 1.36
C HIS A 291 -33.72 2.50 2.73
N GLU A 292 -33.35 3.24 3.77
CA GLU A 292 -33.22 2.71 5.14
C GLU A 292 -34.28 3.35 6.04
N CYS A 293 -35.18 2.52 6.58
CA CYS A 293 -36.22 2.93 7.52
C CYS A 293 -35.82 2.52 8.95
N GLU A 294 -35.72 3.51 9.84
CA GLU A 294 -35.41 3.31 11.26
C GLU A 294 -36.70 3.23 12.09
N PRO A 295 -36.76 2.41 13.15
CA PRO A 295 -37.91 2.35 14.03
C PRO A 295 -38.11 3.66 14.79
N VAL A 296 -39.37 4.05 14.98
CA VAL A 296 -39.78 5.22 15.74
C VAL A 296 -40.19 4.78 17.14
N CYS A 297 -39.61 5.44 18.14
CA CYS A 297 -40.00 5.30 19.55
C CYS A 297 -40.52 6.67 20.03
N ASP A 298 -41.78 6.72 20.49
CA ASP A 298 -42.39 7.91 21.09
C ASP A 298 -42.97 7.57 22.49
N PRO A 299 -42.35 8.05 23.58
CA PRO A 299 -41.20 8.97 23.63
C PRO A 299 -39.89 8.30 23.19
N ALA A 300 -38.91 9.12 22.80
CA ALA A 300 -37.59 8.64 22.40
C ALA A 300 -36.90 7.83 23.53
N CYS A 301 -36.13 6.81 23.15
CA CYS A 301 -35.36 5.98 24.07
C CYS A 301 -34.23 6.78 24.74
N GLU A 302 -34.50 7.36 25.90
CA GLU A 302 -33.49 8.00 26.73
C GLU A 302 -32.52 6.94 27.27
N PHE A 303 -31.21 7.07 27.01
CA PHE A 303 -30.16 6.10 27.38
C PHE A 303 -30.33 4.68 26.79
N GLY A 304 -30.98 4.58 25.64
CA GLY A 304 -31.12 3.34 24.89
C GLY A 304 -31.19 3.57 23.39
N THR A 305 -31.29 2.49 22.63
CA THR A 305 -31.48 2.52 21.17
C THR A 305 -32.85 1.96 20.83
N CYS A 306 -33.57 2.60 19.93
CA CYS A 306 -34.84 2.07 19.42
C CYS A 306 -34.54 0.88 18.50
N VAL A 307 -34.88 -0.34 18.93
CA VAL A 307 -34.60 -1.57 18.16
C VAL A 307 -35.81 -2.04 17.37
N ARG A 308 -37.01 -1.68 17.82
CA ARG A 308 -38.29 -1.89 17.14
C ARG A 308 -39.23 -0.73 17.46
N PRO A 309 -40.33 -0.54 16.71
CA PRO A 309 -41.26 0.55 16.99
C PRO A 309 -41.76 0.52 18.44
N ASN A 310 -41.53 1.61 19.17
CA ASN A 310 -41.79 1.75 20.61
C ASN A 310 -41.14 0.68 21.52
N GLU A 311 -40.05 0.06 21.08
CA GLU A 311 -39.28 -0.88 21.90
C GLU A 311 -37.81 -0.44 21.96
N CYS A 312 -37.39 -0.02 23.14
CA CYS A 312 -36.02 0.37 23.41
C CYS A 312 -35.18 -0.84 23.82
N GLU A 313 -33.95 -0.94 23.34
CA GLU A 313 -32.90 -1.73 23.95
C GLU A 313 -32.03 -0.77 24.76
N CYS A 314 -31.85 -1.05 26.05
CA CYS A 314 -31.10 -0.18 26.94
C CYS A 314 -29.59 -0.33 26.68
N ALA A 315 -28.86 0.78 26.79
CA ALA A 315 -27.40 0.76 26.72
C ALA A 315 -26.83 -0.08 27.88
N GLU A 316 -25.58 -0.54 27.74
CA GLU A 316 -24.92 -1.32 28.79
C GLU A 316 -24.97 -0.58 30.14
N GLY A 317 -25.39 -1.27 31.20
CA GLY A 317 -25.59 -0.69 32.52
C GLY A 317 -26.94 -0.03 32.79
N TYR A 318 -27.84 -0.03 31.81
CA TYR A 318 -29.24 0.40 31.95
C TYR A 318 -30.18 -0.80 31.80
N ARG A 319 -31.29 -0.80 32.55
CA ARG A 319 -32.33 -1.84 32.49
C ARG A 319 -33.68 -1.23 32.14
N LYS A 320 -34.53 -2.02 31.49
CA LYS A 320 -35.90 -1.63 31.17
C LYS A 320 -36.74 -1.50 32.45
N THR A 321 -37.46 -0.40 32.55
CA THR A 321 -38.54 -0.18 33.51
C THR A 321 -39.85 -0.79 32.99
N ILE A 322 -40.90 -0.76 33.81
CA ILE A 322 -42.24 -1.26 33.45
C ILE A 322 -42.85 -0.49 32.26
N ASP A 323 -42.41 0.76 32.04
CA ASP A 323 -42.86 1.63 30.94
C ASP A 323 -41.90 1.59 29.72
N ASP A 324 -41.07 0.55 29.59
CA ASP A 324 -40.06 0.39 28.53
C ASP A 324 -39.01 1.53 28.44
N ARG A 325 -38.89 2.34 29.49
CA ARG A 325 -37.82 3.35 29.65
C ARG A 325 -36.57 2.74 30.27
N CYS A 326 -35.39 3.26 29.92
CA CYS A 326 -34.12 2.76 30.44
C CYS A 326 -33.66 3.57 31.65
N GLU A 327 -33.46 2.88 32.77
CA GLU A 327 -32.89 3.47 33.99
C GLU A 327 -31.56 2.78 34.32
N PHE A 328 -30.61 3.56 34.85
CA PHE A 328 -29.32 3.02 35.28
C PHE A 328 -29.53 2.02 36.43
N PHE A 329 -28.70 0.99 36.47
CA PHE A 329 -28.65 0.08 37.60
C PHE A 329 -27.20 -0.22 37.96
N CYS A 330 -27.02 -0.74 39.18
CA CYS A 330 -25.75 -1.22 39.68
C CYS A 330 -25.78 -2.75 39.61
N ASP A 331 -24.93 -3.34 38.77
CA ASP A 331 -24.85 -4.79 38.60
C ASP A 331 -24.15 -5.42 39.81
N PRO A 332 -24.81 -6.31 40.58
CA PRO A 332 -24.20 -6.98 41.73
C PRO A 332 -22.94 -7.80 41.38
N ALA A 333 -22.74 -8.15 40.12
CA ALA A 333 -21.51 -8.82 39.66
C ALA A 333 -20.31 -7.87 39.50
N LYS A 334 -20.55 -6.56 39.35
CA LYS A 334 -19.51 -5.54 39.14
C LYS A 334 -19.37 -4.58 40.31
N VAL A 335 -20.48 -4.26 40.99
CA VAL A 335 -20.53 -3.30 42.08
C VAL A 335 -21.46 -3.79 43.22
N ASP A 336 -21.03 -3.60 44.46
CA ASP A 336 -21.81 -3.86 45.67
C ASP A 336 -22.06 -2.53 46.42
N CYS A 337 -23.25 -1.95 46.21
CA CYS A 337 -23.72 -0.75 46.90
C CYS A 337 -24.47 -1.04 48.21
N THR A 338 -24.20 -2.16 48.89
CA THR A 338 -24.84 -2.44 50.21
C THR A 338 -24.55 -1.35 51.24
N VAL A 339 -23.38 -0.70 51.16
CA VAL A 339 -22.99 0.46 51.98
C VAL A 339 -22.96 1.73 51.12
N GLY A 340 -24.12 2.18 50.66
CA GLY A 340 -24.25 3.39 49.83
C GLY A 340 -25.58 3.39 49.09
N ASN A 341 -25.74 4.30 48.12
CA ASN A 341 -26.87 4.23 47.19
C ASN A 341 -26.37 4.23 45.74
N CYS A 342 -27.01 3.46 44.87
CA CYS A 342 -26.70 3.47 43.45
C CYS A 342 -27.09 4.83 42.85
N SER A 343 -26.11 5.59 42.38
CA SER A 343 -26.31 6.95 41.88
C SER A 343 -26.13 7.09 40.37
N SER A 344 -25.45 6.13 39.75
CA SER A 344 -25.29 6.00 38.30
C SER A 344 -24.99 4.53 37.94
N VAL A 345 -24.74 4.25 36.66
CA VAL A 345 -24.34 2.93 36.16
C VAL A 345 -23.09 2.46 36.89
N ASP A 346 -23.21 1.36 37.64
CA ASP A 346 -22.13 0.75 38.40
C ASP A 346 -21.36 1.74 39.34
N VAL A 347 -22.00 2.82 39.79
CA VAL A 347 -21.43 3.80 40.74
C VAL A 347 -22.30 3.93 41.98
N CYS A 348 -21.68 3.80 43.15
CA CYS A 348 -22.33 4.06 44.43
C CYS A 348 -21.95 5.45 44.96
N ASP A 349 -22.95 6.21 45.41
CA ASP A 349 -22.72 7.33 46.32
C ASP A 349 -22.45 6.77 47.72
N CYS A 350 -21.19 6.79 48.12
CA CYS A 350 -20.75 6.31 49.43
C CYS A 350 -21.06 7.34 50.53
N PRO A 351 -21.42 6.89 51.75
CA PRO A 351 -21.58 7.76 52.91
C PRO A 351 -20.24 8.38 53.35
N GLU A 352 -20.29 9.47 54.12
CA GLU A 352 -19.08 10.13 54.63
C GLU A 352 -18.17 9.15 55.38
N GLY A 353 -16.86 9.19 55.06
CA GLY A 353 -15.86 8.29 55.65
C GLY A 353 -15.65 6.97 54.89
N TYR A 354 -16.38 6.74 53.80
CA TYR A 354 -16.17 5.61 52.89
C TYR A 354 -15.72 6.11 51.52
N GLU A 355 -14.85 5.34 50.85
CA GLU A 355 -14.40 5.59 49.49
C GLU A 355 -14.89 4.49 48.54
N PHE A 356 -15.22 4.88 47.31
CA PHE A 356 -15.63 3.96 46.26
C PHE A 356 -14.40 3.37 45.57
N VAL A 357 -14.09 2.10 45.86
CA VAL A 357 -12.86 1.42 45.40
C VAL A 357 -13.15 -0.03 45.04
N GLU A 358 -12.27 -0.62 44.21
CA GLU A 358 -12.32 -2.03 43.83
C GLU A 358 -11.73 -2.89 44.95
N ASP A 359 -12.49 -3.86 45.47
CA ASP A 359 -12.01 -4.80 46.48
C ASP A 359 -11.21 -5.96 45.85
N THR A 360 -10.60 -6.79 46.68
CA THR A 360 -9.76 -7.95 46.37
C THR A 360 -10.38 -9.01 45.45
N ASP A 361 -11.69 -9.04 45.28
CA ASP A 361 -12.41 -9.94 44.36
C ASP A 361 -12.80 -9.27 43.03
N GLY A 362 -12.40 -8.01 42.81
CA GLY A 362 -12.68 -7.24 41.61
C GLY A 362 -14.06 -6.54 41.59
N ILE A 363 -14.79 -6.57 42.71
CA ILE A 363 -16.10 -5.90 42.84
C ILE A 363 -15.91 -4.52 43.47
N LEU A 364 -16.45 -3.49 42.83
CA LEU A 364 -16.45 -2.12 43.34
C LEU A 364 -17.38 -2.01 44.55
N ARG A 365 -16.91 -1.46 45.67
CA ARG A 365 -17.75 -1.24 46.85
C ARG A 365 -17.29 -0.02 47.64
N CYS A 366 -18.14 0.47 48.52
CA CYS A 366 -17.77 1.52 49.44
C CYS A 366 -16.99 0.90 50.62
N LEU A 367 -15.67 1.12 50.66
CA LEU A 367 -14.80 0.67 51.75
C LEU A 367 -14.53 1.80 52.74
N PRO A 368 -14.42 1.51 54.04
CA PRO A 368 -14.16 2.53 55.05
C PRO A 368 -12.75 3.10 54.89
N ILE A 369 -12.63 4.42 55.04
CA ILE A 369 -11.36 5.14 55.03
C ILE A 369 -10.81 5.12 56.47
N CYS A 370 -9.59 4.60 56.63
CA CYS A 370 -8.82 4.72 57.86
C CYS A 370 -7.70 5.75 57.66
N ASN A 371 -7.75 6.88 58.35
CA ASN A 371 -6.70 7.89 58.32
C ASN A 371 -6.14 8.15 59.73
N PRO A 372 -4.92 7.66 60.04
CA PRO A 372 -3.94 7.04 59.15
C PRO A 372 -4.26 5.56 58.80
N ASN A 373 -3.78 5.10 57.63
CA ASN A 373 -3.99 3.74 57.12
C ASN A 373 -3.58 2.65 58.14
N CYS A 374 -4.32 1.55 58.17
CA CYS A 374 -4.01 0.40 59.01
C CYS A 374 -2.73 -0.31 58.55
N ILE A 375 -1.65 -0.22 59.32
CA ILE A 375 -0.40 -0.94 59.06
C ILE A 375 -0.49 -2.33 59.70
N ASN A 376 -0.43 -3.39 58.88
CA ASN A 376 -0.61 -4.81 59.27
C ASN A 376 -1.96 -5.15 59.91
N GLY A 377 -3.01 -4.45 59.49
CA GLY A 377 -4.40 -4.76 59.81
C GLY A 377 -5.31 -4.35 58.66
N ARG A 378 -6.57 -4.79 58.70
CA ARG A 378 -7.61 -4.35 57.77
C ARG A 378 -8.48 -3.26 58.41
N CYS A 379 -8.91 -2.29 57.62
CA CYS A 379 -9.91 -1.31 58.04
C CYS A 379 -11.28 -2.02 58.04
N THR A 380 -11.92 -2.16 59.21
CA THR A 380 -13.22 -2.82 59.34
C THR A 380 -14.38 -1.84 59.48
N ASP A 381 -14.08 -0.60 59.85
CA ASP A 381 -15.00 0.54 59.94
C ASP A 381 -14.20 1.84 59.84
N VAL A 382 -14.86 3.00 59.69
CA VAL A 382 -14.20 4.31 59.55
C VAL A 382 -13.25 4.56 60.72
N ASN A 383 -11.95 4.66 60.43
CA ASN A 383 -10.87 4.76 61.43
C ASN A 383 -10.79 3.60 62.46
N VAL A 384 -11.30 2.41 62.13
CA VAL A 384 -11.22 1.21 62.98
C VAL A 384 -10.40 0.11 62.29
N CYS A 385 -9.24 -0.20 62.85
CA CYS A 385 -8.35 -1.25 62.33
C CYS A 385 -8.46 -2.57 63.12
N GLU A 386 -8.68 -3.67 62.43
CA GLU A 386 -8.52 -5.02 62.95
C GLU A 386 -7.18 -5.59 62.51
N CYS A 387 -6.33 -6.00 63.45
CA CYS A 387 -5.01 -6.56 63.13
C CYS A 387 -5.14 -7.93 62.46
N PHE A 388 -4.23 -8.23 61.52
CA PHE A 388 -4.14 -9.57 60.95
C PHE A 388 -3.76 -10.60 62.05
N PRO A 389 -4.11 -11.89 61.88
CA PRO A 389 -3.71 -12.94 62.82
C PRO A 389 -2.20 -12.87 63.11
N GLU A 390 -1.80 -13.05 64.37
CA GLU A 390 -0.41 -12.95 64.86
C GLU A 390 0.19 -11.53 64.96
N TYR A 391 -0.61 -10.49 64.69
CA TYR A 391 -0.27 -9.10 64.97
C TYR A 391 -1.13 -8.55 66.12
N GLN A 392 -0.53 -7.75 67.01
CA GLN A 392 -1.24 -7.10 68.11
C GLN A 392 -1.36 -5.59 67.88
N ARG A 393 -2.54 -5.06 68.25
CA ARG A 393 -2.88 -3.63 68.12
C ARG A 393 -2.06 -2.82 69.12
N ILE A 394 -1.16 -1.98 68.61
CA ILE A 394 -0.38 -1.04 69.42
C ILE A 394 -1.17 0.27 69.61
N ASN A 395 -1.78 0.76 68.52
CA ASN A 395 -2.66 1.92 68.52
C ASN A 395 -3.74 1.76 67.44
N GLU A 396 -4.56 2.79 67.21
CA GLU A 396 -5.70 2.74 66.27
C GLU A 396 -5.31 2.40 64.82
N SER A 397 -4.06 2.58 64.40
CA SER A 397 -3.60 2.38 63.01
C SER A 397 -2.38 1.47 62.83
N LEU A 398 -1.81 0.93 63.91
CA LEU A 398 -0.54 0.20 63.88
C LEU A 398 -0.65 -1.15 64.60
N CYS A 399 -0.49 -2.21 63.83
CA CYS A 399 -0.37 -3.58 64.30
C CYS A 399 1.08 -4.06 64.12
N LYS A 400 1.70 -4.59 65.18
CA LYS A 400 3.09 -5.12 65.13
C LYS A 400 3.10 -6.65 65.27
N PRO A 401 4.05 -7.34 64.62
CA PRO A 401 4.19 -8.79 64.72
C PRO A 401 4.61 -9.17 66.15
N VAL A 402 4.11 -10.31 66.62
CA VAL A 402 4.47 -10.87 67.94
C VAL A 402 5.68 -11.80 67.77
N CYS A 403 6.73 -11.57 68.56
CA CYS A 403 7.84 -12.51 68.74
C CYS A 403 7.74 -13.09 70.17
N ASP A 404 7.76 -14.41 70.30
CA ASP A 404 7.65 -15.10 71.60
C ASP A 404 8.90 -14.88 72.46
N GLU A 405 10.07 -14.74 71.82
CA GLU A 405 11.37 -14.45 72.43
C GLU A 405 11.93 -13.12 71.90
N PRO A 406 12.61 -12.30 72.74
CA PRO A 406 13.16 -11.01 72.33
C PRO A 406 14.35 -11.17 71.36
N CYS A 407 14.32 -10.47 70.23
CA CYS A 407 15.41 -10.43 69.25
C CYS A 407 16.68 -9.79 69.84
N VAL A 408 17.77 -10.56 69.97
CA VAL A 408 19.06 -10.06 70.47
C VAL A 408 19.85 -9.40 69.32
N ASN A 409 20.22 -8.13 69.49
CA ASN A 409 20.91 -7.28 68.48
C ASN A 409 20.16 -7.15 67.14
N GLY A 410 18.83 -7.21 67.20
CA GLY A 410 17.94 -7.05 66.05
C GLY A 410 16.55 -6.58 66.48
N PHE A 411 15.65 -6.41 65.51
CA PHE A 411 14.25 -6.07 65.75
C PHE A 411 13.32 -7.14 65.14
N CYS A 412 12.17 -7.36 65.77
CA CYS A 412 11.15 -8.29 65.28
C CYS A 412 10.57 -7.74 63.98
N SER A 413 10.87 -8.39 62.87
CA SER A 413 10.42 -8.03 61.52
C SER A 413 9.32 -8.95 60.98
N GLY A 414 9.10 -10.10 61.63
CA GLY A 414 8.02 -11.05 61.37
C GLY A 414 7.79 -11.97 62.58
N THR A 415 6.80 -12.87 62.52
CA THR A 415 6.50 -13.81 63.61
C THR A 415 7.68 -14.73 63.91
N ASN A 416 8.29 -14.55 65.09
CA ASN A 416 9.54 -15.22 65.47
C ASN A 416 10.70 -15.05 64.45
N VAL A 417 10.70 -13.92 63.70
CA VAL A 417 11.74 -13.56 62.73
C VAL A 417 12.37 -12.23 63.13
N CYS A 418 13.67 -12.26 63.38
CA CYS A 418 14.45 -11.08 63.75
C CYS A 418 15.28 -10.56 62.57
N SER A 419 15.20 -9.26 62.31
CA SER A 419 16.11 -8.55 61.41
C SER A 419 17.23 -7.91 62.20
N CYS A 420 18.47 -8.18 61.81
CA CYS A 420 19.65 -7.70 62.52
C CYS A 420 19.86 -6.20 62.35
N SER A 421 20.32 -5.55 63.43
CA SER A 421 20.73 -4.15 63.40
C SER A 421 22.04 -3.97 62.61
N GLU A 422 22.32 -2.75 62.16
CA GLU A 422 23.51 -2.41 61.37
C GLU A 422 24.81 -2.90 62.06
N GLY A 423 25.68 -3.59 61.32
CA GLY A 423 26.90 -4.19 61.83
C GLY A 423 26.78 -5.64 62.34
N PHE A 424 25.57 -6.22 62.30
CA PHE A 424 25.28 -7.61 62.69
C PHE A 424 24.66 -8.41 61.53
N THR A 425 24.89 -9.73 61.53
CA THR A 425 24.32 -10.69 60.58
C THR A 425 23.60 -11.81 61.32
N ALA A 426 22.60 -12.40 60.68
CA ALA A 426 21.76 -13.42 61.31
C ALA A 426 22.58 -14.70 61.55
N PHE A 427 22.72 -15.09 62.81
CA PHE A 427 23.27 -16.39 63.20
C PHE A 427 22.17 -17.45 63.20
N ASN A 428 20.98 -17.10 63.70
CA ASN A 428 19.76 -17.89 63.62
C ASN A 428 18.52 -16.96 63.58
N THR A 429 17.31 -17.51 63.63
CA THR A 429 16.05 -16.75 63.52
C THR A 429 15.82 -15.73 64.63
N THR A 430 16.52 -15.85 65.77
CA THR A 430 16.35 -15.00 66.97
C THR A 430 17.63 -14.26 67.41
N SER A 431 18.78 -14.50 66.76
CA SER A 431 20.09 -14.03 67.22
C SER A 431 20.96 -13.49 66.08
N CYS A 432 21.51 -12.30 66.31
CA CYS A 432 22.35 -11.56 65.38
C CYS A 432 23.78 -11.41 65.94
N VAL A 433 24.80 -11.78 65.16
CA VAL A 433 26.24 -11.75 65.53
C VAL A 433 27.02 -10.71 64.72
N PRO A 434 28.14 -10.16 65.25
CA PRO A 434 28.94 -9.15 64.54
C PRO A 434 29.48 -9.66 63.21
N PHE A 435 29.56 -8.77 62.21
CA PHE A 435 30.09 -9.10 60.89
C PHE A 435 31.52 -8.57 60.68
N CYS A 436 32.43 -9.41 60.20
CA CYS A 436 33.76 -9.01 59.76
C CYS A 436 33.91 -9.30 58.26
N ASP A 437 34.17 -8.26 57.47
CA ASP A 437 34.40 -8.38 56.03
C ASP A 437 35.81 -8.96 55.78
N PRO A 438 35.92 -10.13 55.12
CA PRO A 438 37.21 -10.78 54.85
C PRO A 438 38.15 -9.96 53.96
N ASN A 439 37.66 -8.94 53.25
CA ASN A 439 38.49 -8.01 52.46
C ASN A 439 39.10 -6.90 53.31
N VAL A 440 38.50 -6.59 54.46
CA VAL A 440 38.94 -5.54 55.39
C VAL A 440 39.75 -6.14 56.53
N VAL A 441 39.23 -7.20 57.15
CA VAL A 441 39.91 -7.92 58.23
C VAL A 441 39.64 -9.43 58.13
N ASN A 442 40.70 -10.23 58.12
CA ASN A 442 40.63 -11.68 58.06
C ASN A 442 40.89 -12.28 59.45
N CYS A 443 39.80 -12.62 60.17
CA CYS A 443 39.85 -13.25 61.50
C CYS A 443 40.12 -14.76 61.49
N SER A 444 40.76 -15.33 60.45
CA SER A 444 40.98 -16.79 60.36
C SER A 444 41.69 -17.42 61.58
N HIS A 445 42.50 -16.65 62.29
CA HIS A 445 43.13 -17.03 63.56
C HIS A 445 42.72 -16.10 64.72
N GLY A 446 41.45 -15.72 64.75
CA GLY A 446 40.83 -14.88 65.80
C GLY A 446 39.30 -14.99 65.83
N GLU A 447 38.66 -14.18 66.67
CA GLU A 447 37.19 -14.08 66.79
C GLU A 447 36.70 -12.68 66.39
N CYS A 448 35.61 -12.62 65.62
CA CYS A 448 34.98 -11.35 65.25
C CYS A 448 34.12 -10.83 66.41
N VAL A 449 34.68 -9.92 67.20
CA VAL A 449 34.03 -9.41 68.42
C VAL A 449 33.18 -8.16 68.15
N ARG A 450 33.47 -7.41 67.07
CA ARG A 450 32.71 -6.25 66.58
C ARG A 450 32.85 -6.10 65.06
N PHE A 451 32.07 -5.19 64.47
CA PHE A 451 32.12 -4.91 63.03
C PHE A 451 33.54 -4.59 62.56
N ASN A 452 34.11 -5.46 61.72
CA ASN A 452 35.49 -5.39 61.24
C ASN A 452 36.57 -5.32 62.35
N VAL A 453 36.31 -5.89 63.53
CA VAL A 453 37.29 -5.98 64.63
C VAL A 453 37.46 -7.45 65.01
N CYS A 454 38.66 -7.98 64.76
CA CYS A 454 39.06 -9.30 65.22
C CYS A 454 39.83 -9.19 66.53
N ASP A 455 39.53 -10.09 67.46
CA ASP A 455 40.41 -10.41 68.58
C ASP A 455 41.23 -11.65 68.20
N CYS A 456 42.55 -11.50 68.02
CA CYS A 456 43.39 -12.62 67.57
C CYS A 456 43.62 -13.63 68.69
N PHE A 457 43.71 -14.91 68.34
CA PHE A 457 44.07 -15.95 69.29
C PHE A 457 45.49 -15.76 69.83
N ASP A 458 45.76 -16.30 71.02
CA ASP A 458 47.05 -16.16 71.70
C ASP A 458 48.24 -16.54 70.79
N GLY A 459 49.24 -15.65 70.72
CA GLY A 459 50.42 -15.82 69.85
C GLY A 459 50.27 -15.23 68.44
N TYR A 460 49.07 -14.80 68.06
CA TYR A 460 48.79 -14.10 66.80
C TYR A 460 48.53 -12.62 67.06
N ARG A 461 48.91 -11.76 66.11
CA ARG A 461 48.64 -10.31 66.17
C ARG A 461 48.17 -9.82 64.79
N LEU A 462 47.40 -8.74 64.79
CA LEU A 462 46.93 -8.10 63.56
C LEU A 462 48.11 -7.49 62.80
N PHE A 463 48.37 -7.98 61.59
CA PHE A 463 49.33 -7.42 60.66
C PHE A 463 48.64 -7.18 59.30
N PRO A 464 48.99 -6.11 58.58
CA PRO A 464 48.52 -5.94 57.22
C PRO A 464 49.20 -6.96 56.30
N ASP A 465 48.41 -7.76 55.60
CA ASP A 465 48.85 -8.61 54.51
C ASP A 465 49.40 -7.74 53.37
N GLY A 466 50.12 -8.36 52.42
CA GLY A 466 50.71 -7.66 51.26
C GLY A 466 49.73 -6.88 50.37
N ASN A 467 48.41 -7.05 50.58
CA ASN A 467 47.34 -6.35 49.88
C ASN A 467 46.62 -5.28 50.75
N GLY A 468 47.10 -5.02 51.97
CA GLY A 468 46.54 -4.01 52.88
C GLY A 468 45.39 -4.49 53.78
N THR A 469 44.91 -5.73 53.61
CA THR A 469 43.92 -6.38 54.51
C THR A 469 44.58 -6.77 55.83
N LEU A 470 43.93 -6.51 56.96
CA LEU A 470 44.47 -6.88 58.28
C LEU A 470 44.19 -8.37 58.57
N SER A 471 45.22 -9.17 58.86
CA SER A 471 45.09 -10.59 59.21
C SER A 471 45.78 -10.89 60.54
N CYS A 472 45.25 -11.87 61.28
CA CYS A 472 45.93 -12.40 62.46
C CYS A 472 47.10 -13.29 62.02
N ALA A 473 48.33 -12.76 62.06
CA ALA A 473 49.55 -13.49 61.71
C ALA A 473 50.39 -13.84 62.95
N ALA A 474 51.14 -14.94 62.86
CA ALA A 474 51.94 -15.47 63.95
C ALA A 474 53.06 -14.50 64.37
N PHE A 475 53.24 -14.32 65.68
CA PHE A 475 54.28 -13.46 66.24
C PHE A 475 55.39 -14.29 66.91
N CYS A 476 56.64 -14.07 66.50
CA CYS A 476 57.84 -14.62 67.14
C CYS A 476 58.62 -13.47 67.80
N ALA A 477 58.90 -13.56 69.11
CA ALA A 477 59.58 -12.50 69.87
C ALA A 477 61.06 -12.33 69.46
N ASP A 478 61.75 -13.44 69.21
CA ASP A 478 63.16 -13.48 68.82
C ASP A 478 63.30 -14.16 67.45
N LEU A 479 63.17 -13.39 66.37
CA LEU A 479 63.35 -13.88 65.01
C LEU A 479 64.79 -13.59 64.56
N PRO A 480 65.64 -14.61 64.31
CA PRO A 480 67.00 -14.37 63.85
C PRO A 480 67.02 -13.75 62.45
N GLN A 481 68.10 -13.02 62.13
CA GLN A 481 68.31 -12.50 60.79
C GLN A 481 68.30 -13.63 59.77
N ASN A 482 67.70 -13.37 58.60
CA ASN A 482 67.48 -14.35 57.54
C ASN A 482 66.63 -15.55 57.97
N ALA A 483 65.61 -15.32 58.80
CA ALA A 483 64.56 -16.28 59.14
C ALA A 483 63.15 -15.70 58.98
N VAL A 484 62.14 -16.57 58.91
CA VAL A 484 60.71 -16.22 58.87
C VAL A 484 59.92 -17.03 59.90
N CYS A 485 59.02 -16.36 60.62
CA CYS A 485 58.13 -16.97 61.62
C CYS A 485 57.03 -17.78 60.91
N ILE A 486 56.85 -19.04 61.29
CA ILE A 486 55.87 -19.95 60.68
C ILE A 486 54.64 -20.14 61.58
N VAL A 487 54.85 -20.25 62.88
CA VAL A 487 53.85 -20.31 63.94
C VAL A 487 54.40 -19.59 65.18
N PRO A 488 53.57 -19.20 66.17
CA PRO A 488 54.05 -18.44 67.31
C PRO A 488 55.21 -19.15 68.03
N GLY A 489 56.39 -18.53 68.04
CA GLY A 489 57.60 -19.06 68.68
C GLY A 489 58.47 -20.00 67.83
N GLU A 490 58.10 -20.31 66.59
CA GLU A 490 58.88 -21.18 65.69
C GLU A 490 59.21 -20.48 64.37
N TYR A 491 60.46 -20.64 63.91
CA TYR A 491 60.96 -20.01 62.69
C TYR A 491 61.72 -20.99 61.79
N ARG A 492 61.84 -20.63 60.52
CA ARG A 492 62.72 -21.31 59.56
C ARG A 492 63.67 -20.33 58.89
N CYS A 493 64.89 -20.77 58.57
CA CYS A 493 65.84 -19.95 57.81
C CYS A 493 65.34 -19.70 56.36
N LEU A 494 65.72 -18.55 55.81
CA LEU A 494 65.53 -18.22 54.39
C LEU A 494 66.43 -19.10 53.51
N THR A 495 66.03 -19.28 52.26
CA THR A 495 66.76 -20.11 51.28
C THR A 495 68.20 -19.61 51.11
N GLY A 496 69.18 -20.53 51.08
CA GLY A 496 70.61 -20.20 51.02
C GLY A 496 71.29 -20.01 52.38
N TYR A 497 70.51 -20.09 53.46
CA TYR A 497 70.98 -20.03 54.84
C TYR A 497 70.63 -21.32 55.59
N MET A 498 71.53 -21.78 56.45
CA MET A 498 71.32 -22.95 57.32
C MET A 498 71.46 -22.59 58.80
N PRO A 499 70.70 -23.26 59.69
CA PRO A 499 70.77 -23.01 61.12
C PRO A 499 72.14 -23.40 61.68
N GLY A 500 72.83 -22.43 62.28
CA GLY A 500 74.04 -22.65 63.05
C GLY A 500 73.74 -23.11 64.48
N SER A 501 74.78 -23.51 65.22
CA SER A 501 74.68 -24.02 66.60
C SER A 501 74.07 -23.05 67.61
N ASN A 502 74.04 -21.75 67.30
CA ASN A 502 73.49 -20.70 68.16
C ASN A 502 72.09 -20.23 67.72
N GLY A 503 71.42 -20.97 66.82
CA GLY A 503 70.09 -20.61 66.30
C GLY A 503 70.09 -19.50 65.24
N SER A 504 71.25 -18.95 64.87
CA SER A 504 71.41 -18.00 63.78
C SER A 504 71.38 -18.70 62.41
N CYS A 505 70.85 -18.02 61.38
CA CYS A 505 70.86 -18.53 60.02
C CYS A 505 72.12 -18.03 59.30
N GLY A 506 73.12 -18.89 59.14
CA GLY A 506 74.40 -18.59 58.49
C GLY A 506 74.37 -18.86 56.99
N PRO A 507 75.09 -18.09 56.15
CA PRO A 507 75.14 -18.30 54.70
C PRO A 507 75.89 -19.58 54.34
N VAL A 508 75.53 -20.18 53.21
CA VAL A 508 76.13 -21.42 52.71
C VAL A 508 76.83 -21.14 51.38
N CYS A 509 78.12 -21.50 51.28
CA CYS A 509 78.89 -21.46 50.03
C CYS A 509 79.09 -22.88 49.51
N GLU A 510 78.75 -23.12 48.24
CA GLU A 510 78.89 -24.41 47.57
C GLU A 510 80.35 -24.72 47.18
N GLN A 511 81.17 -23.69 46.99
CA GLN A 511 82.62 -23.80 46.73
C GLN A 511 83.42 -23.48 48.00
N ASP A 512 84.53 -24.19 48.20
CA ASP A 512 85.43 -23.93 49.32
C ASP A 512 86.18 -22.60 49.12
N CYS A 513 86.01 -21.67 50.07
CA CYS A 513 86.57 -20.31 49.98
C CYS A 513 88.10 -20.26 50.16
N GLY A 514 88.76 -21.40 50.42
CA GLY A 514 90.21 -21.47 50.59
C GLY A 514 90.67 -20.66 51.79
N ASN A 515 91.59 -19.70 51.59
CA ASN A 515 92.00 -18.75 52.63
C ASN A 515 91.01 -17.59 52.76
N GLY A 516 89.71 -17.90 52.91
CA GLY A 516 88.62 -16.94 53.02
C GLY A 516 87.42 -17.50 53.77
N SER A 517 86.44 -16.65 54.06
CA SER A 517 85.19 -17.02 54.75
C SER A 517 83.96 -16.68 53.90
N CYS A 518 82.87 -17.44 54.08
CA CYS A 518 81.61 -17.22 53.37
C CYS A 518 80.86 -16.02 54.00
N SER A 519 80.75 -14.91 53.28
CA SER A 519 80.10 -13.68 53.76
C SER A 519 78.62 -13.59 53.34
N ALA A 520 78.24 -14.25 52.24
CA ALA A 520 76.87 -14.41 51.77
C ALA A 520 76.74 -15.73 50.99
N PRO A 521 75.53 -16.23 50.69
CA PRO A 521 75.38 -17.49 49.97
C PRO A 521 76.18 -17.49 48.65
N ASN A 522 77.09 -18.43 48.49
CA ASN A 522 78.05 -18.52 47.36
C ASN A 522 79.00 -17.31 47.16
N GLN A 523 79.30 -16.53 48.21
CA GLN A 523 80.24 -15.40 48.14
C GLN A 523 81.34 -15.49 49.21
N CYS A 524 82.60 -15.51 48.77
CA CYS A 524 83.78 -15.62 49.63
C CYS A 524 84.45 -14.26 49.87
N GLU A 525 84.90 -14.03 51.10
CA GLU A 525 85.73 -12.90 51.52
C GLU A 525 87.13 -13.39 51.89
N CYS A 526 88.17 -12.87 51.24
CA CYS A 526 89.55 -13.38 51.40
C CYS A 526 90.26 -12.82 52.63
N LEU A 527 91.12 -13.64 53.25
CA LEU A 527 92.05 -13.22 54.29
C LEU A 527 93.14 -12.30 53.70
N ALA A 528 93.64 -11.39 54.54
CA ALA A 528 94.65 -10.42 54.14
C ALA A 528 95.91 -11.08 53.55
N GLY A 529 96.44 -10.51 52.46
CA GLY A 529 97.57 -11.06 51.70
C GLY A 529 97.18 -12.03 50.57
N TYR A 530 95.90 -12.42 50.51
CA TYR A 530 95.34 -13.26 49.44
C TYR A 530 94.29 -12.52 48.61
N SER A 531 94.20 -12.87 47.33
CA SER A 531 93.13 -12.44 46.42
C SER A 531 92.44 -13.64 45.78
N GLN A 532 91.23 -13.42 45.28
CA GLN A 532 90.45 -14.45 44.60
C GLN A 532 91.13 -14.88 43.29
N ASP A 533 91.10 -16.19 43.03
CA ASP A 533 91.41 -16.76 41.72
C ASP A 533 90.21 -16.64 40.76
N SER A 534 90.35 -17.16 39.54
CA SER A 534 89.30 -17.16 38.52
C SER A 534 88.05 -17.97 38.89
N THR A 535 88.11 -18.79 39.95
CA THR A 535 86.98 -19.55 40.49
C THR A 535 86.32 -18.88 41.70
N GLY A 536 86.83 -17.74 42.15
CA GLY A 536 86.32 -17.00 43.31
C GLY A 536 86.83 -17.53 44.65
N SER A 537 87.77 -18.49 44.65
CA SER A 537 88.41 -19.02 45.86
C SER A 537 89.66 -18.21 46.21
N CYS A 538 89.91 -17.98 47.49
CA CYS A 538 90.97 -17.10 47.96
C CYS A 538 92.32 -17.83 48.03
N THR A 539 92.96 -18.02 46.87
CA THR A 539 94.18 -18.84 46.74
C THR A 539 95.41 -18.07 46.21
N VAL A 540 95.23 -16.90 45.59
CA VAL A 540 96.32 -16.12 44.96
C VAL A 540 97.04 -15.27 46.00
N SER A 541 98.38 -15.34 46.07
CA SER A 541 99.18 -14.50 46.97
C SER A 541 99.49 -13.14 46.32
N ILE A 542 99.21 -12.03 47.02
CA ILE A 542 99.38 -10.68 46.44
C ILE A 542 100.86 -10.31 46.29
N CYS A 543 101.71 -10.77 47.21
CA CYS A 543 103.12 -10.44 47.25
C CYS A 543 103.94 -11.11 46.14
N GLU A 544 103.68 -12.38 45.82
CA GLU A 544 104.39 -13.06 44.71
C GLU A 544 104.00 -12.50 43.34
N ASP A 545 102.78 -11.97 43.22
CA ASP A 545 102.27 -11.37 41.98
C ASP A 545 102.81 -9.94 41.74
N LYS A 546 102.82 -9.08 42.78
CA LYS A 546 103.06 -7.63 42.61
C LYS A 546 104.40 -7.12 43.12
N CYS A 547 105.18 -7.90 43.86
CA CYS A 547 106.52 -7.51 44.31
C CYS A 547 107.55 -7.73 43.20
N SER A 548 107.72 -6.75 42.31
CA SER A 548 108.70 -6.85 41.22
C SER A 548 110.14 -6.86 41.75
N ALA A 549 111.01 -7.69 41.14
CA ALA A 549 112.40 -7.88 41.58
C ALA A 549 113.24 -6.58 41.65
N GLU A 550 112.87 -5.56 40.86
CA GLU A 550 113.52 -4.24 40.90
C GLU A 550 113.13 -3.44 42.15
N ALA A 551 111.88 -3.55 42.59
CA ALA A 551 111.32 -2.80 43.71
C ALA A 551 111.55 -3.48 45.06
N GLY A 552 111.61 -4.82 45.11
CA GLY A 552 111.83 -5.59 46.33
C GLY A 552 111.88 -7.10 46.14
N VAL A 553 111.93 -7.83 47.26
CA VAL A 553 111.88 -9.30 47.31
C VAL A 553 110.73 -9.72 48.23
N CYS A 554 109.89 -10.65 47.77
CA CYS A 554 108.77 -11.19 48.54
C CYS A 554 109.26 -12.25 49.55
N GLU A 555 109.08 -12.02 50.84
CA GLU A 555 109.38 -12.95 51.93
C GLU A 555 108.21 -12.98 52.93
N ASP A 556 107.73 -14.19 53.29
CA ASP A 556 106.61 -14.40 54.22
C ASP A 556 105.34 -13.58 53.89
N LEU A 557 104.94 -13.60 52.61
CA LEU A 557 103.84 -12.82 52.05
C LEU A 557 104.02 -11.30 52.11
N LEU A 558 105.18 -10.77 52.52
CA LEU A 558 105.45 -9.33 52.61
C LEU A 558 106.57 -8.93 51.64
N CYS A 559 106.42 -7.79 50.96
CA CYS A 559 107.42 -7.32 50.01
C CYS A 559 108.46 -6.44 50.73
N LYS A 560 109.70 -6.94 50.82
CA LYS A 560 110.84 -6.19 51.38
C LYS A 560 111.45 -5.31 50.30
N CYS A 561 111.35 -3.99 50.48
CA CYS A 561 111.75 -3.03 49.44
C CYS A 561 113.26 -2.85 49.32
N ASN A 562 113.72 -2.71 48.07
CA ASN A 562 115.08 -2.29 47.75
C ASN A 562 115.28 -0.79 48.05
N VAL A 563 116.54 -0.35 48.15
CA VAL A 563 116.89 1.05 48.41
C VAL A 563 116.30 1.97 47.33
N GLY A 564 115.61 3.02 47.76
CA GLY A 564 114.88 3.93 46.86
C GLY A 564 113.40 3.56 46.67
N TYR A 565 112.94 2.46 47.25
CA TYR A 565 111.53 2.06 47.29
C TYR A 565 111.02 1.91 48.74
N SER A 566 109.71 2.06 48.95
CA SER A 566 109.04 1.99 50.26
C SER A 566 107.73 1.21 50.17
N ASN A 567 107.38 0.48 51.23
CA ASN A 567 106.15 -0.29 51.37
C ASN A 567 105.07 0.46 52.17
N GLN A 568 105.14 1.79 52.26
CA GLN A 568 104.15 2.56 53.03
C GLN A 568 102.73 2.50 52.45
N GLU A 569 102.57 2.28 51.15
CA GLU A 569 101.24 2.13 50.53
C GLU A 569 100.63 0.74 50.77
N SER A 570 101.47 -0.28 50.87
CA SER A 570 101.06 -1.66 51.10
C SER A 570 102.25 -2.48 51.57
N GLU A 571 102.06 -3.28 52.62
CA GLU A 571 103.13 -4.18 53.09
C GLU A 571 103.42 -5.32 52.09
N PHE A 572 102.54 -5.49 51.09
CA PHE A 572 102.59 -6.56 50.09
C PHE A 572 103.30 -6.15 48.78
N PHE A 573 103.60 -4.87 48.53
CA PHE A 573 104.38 -4.39 47.36
C PHE A 573 105.09 -3.05 47.64
N CYS A 574 106.11 -2.71 46.86
CA CYS A 574 106.97 -1.53 47.09
C CYS A 574 106.84 -0.46 46.00
N SER A 575 106.72 0.81 46.39
CA SER A 575 106.61 1.99 45.51
C SER A 575 107.87 2.87 45.56
N PRO A 576 108.30 3.54 44.46
CA PRO A 576 109.54 4.34 44.43
C PRO A 576 109.43 5.66 45.24
N ILE A 577 110.56 6.13 45.79
CA ILE A 577 110.67 7.35 46.60
C ILE A 577 111.29 8.50 45.78
N CYS A 578 110.63 9.67 45.74
CA CYS A 578 111.15 10.90 45.14
C CYS A 578 111.10 12.08 46.14
N GLU A 579 112.23 12.75 46.40
CA GLU A 579 112.33 13.74 47.49
C GLU A 579 111.69 15.12 47.19
N SER A 580 111.35 15.47 45.94
CA SER A 580 110.73 16.78 45.62
C SER A 580 109.93 16.76 44.30
N CYS A 581 108.98 15.83 44.18
CA CYS A 581 108.16 15.60 42.98
C CYS A 581 106.83 16.40 42.96
N LEU A 582 106.87 17.70 43.23
CA LEU A 582 105.63 18.47 43.34
C LEU A 582 104.98 18.67 41.96
N ASN A 583 103.69 18.29 41.84
CA ASN A 583 102.90 18.29 40.60
C ASN A 583 103.44 17.34 39.51
N GLY A 584 104.06 16.24 39.92
CA GLY A 584 104.50 15.14 39.06
C GLY A 584 104.29 13.76 39.72
N ARG A 585 104.36 12.68 38.92
CA ARG A 585 104.34 11.29 39.41
C ARG A 585 105.76 10.72 39.47
N CYS A 586 106.08 10.03 40.56
CA CYS A 586 107.35 9.32 40.74
C CYS A 586 107.27 7.97 40.01
N ILE A 587 108.08 7.81 38.96
CA ILE A 587 108.10 6.60 38.11
C ILE A 587 109.31 5.71 38.40
N ALA A 588 110.37 6.29 38.96
CA ALA A 588 111.55 5.61 39.48
C ALA A 588 112.19 6.47 40.59
N PRO A 589 113.04 5.91 41.46
CA PRO A 589 113.64 6.67 42.56
C PRO A 589 114.38 7.92 42.05
N GLY A 590 113.93 9.09 42.48
CA GLY A 590 114.49 10.39 42.05
C GLY A 590 114.14 10.84 40.62
N GLU A 591 113.30 10.12 39.88
CA GLU A 591 112.78 10.55 38.57
C GLU A 591 111.29 10.89 38.64
N CYS A 592 111.00 12.14 38.25
CA CYS A 592 109.68 12.73 38.24
C CYS A 592 109.23 13.04 36.82
N GLU A 593 108.03 12.57 36.51
CA GLU A 593 107.30 12.94 35.32
C GLU A 593 106.22 13.97 35.69
N CYS A 594 106.25 15.15 35.07
CA CYS A 594 105.29 16.22 35.38
C CYS A 594 103.89 15.83 34.94
N LEU A 595 102.89 16.21 35.75
CA LEU A 595 101.48 16.08 35.37
C LEU A 595 101.16 17.01 34.18
N GLU A 596 100.18 16.63 33.37
CA GLU A 596 99.82 17.34 32.15
C GLU A 596 99.46 18.82 32.43
N GLY A 597 99.95 19.74 31.59
CA GLY A 597 99.83 21.20 31.80
C GLY A 597 100.93 21.82 32.66
N TYR A 598 101.78 21.02 33.30
CA TYR A 598 102.96 21.47 34.02
C TYR A 598 104.24 21.16 33.23
N GLU A 599 105.18 22.10 33.23
CA GLU A 599 106.49 21.93 32.60
C GLU A 599 107.62 21.87 33.64
N LYS A 600 108.64 21.08 33.33
CA LYS A 600 109.79 20.88 34.22
C LYS A 600 110.62 22.16 34.30
N LEU A 601 110.87 22.65 35.51
CA LEU A 601 111.75 23.80 35.72
C LEU A 601 113.22 23.38 35.50
N ASN A 602 113.88 24.01 34.51
CA ASN A 602 115.29 23.73 34.20
C ASN A 602 116.18 23.83 35.45
N GLY A 603 116.82 22.72 35.82
CA GLY A 603 117.71 22.61 36.98
C GLY A 603 117.04 22.18 38.30
N THR A 604 115.73 21.90 38.31
CA THR A 604 115.03 21.34 39.49
C THR A 604 114.12 20.16 39.09
N GLN A 605 113.74 19.33 40.07
CA GLN A 605 112.74 18.25 39.88
C GLN A 605 111.28 18.75 40.02
N GLY A 606 111.08 20.05 40.17
CA GLY A 606 109.75 20.66 40.32
C GLY A 606 109.09 20.99 38.98
N CYS A 607 107.77 20.82 38.93
CA CYS A 607 106.95 21.11 37.76
C CYS A 607 106.15 22.40 37.99
N ARG A 608 106.31 23.42 37.14
CA ARG A 608 105.55 24.68 37.20
C ARG A 608 104.40 24.68 36.21
N PRO A 609 103.28 25.36 36.50
CA PRO A 609 102.21 25.50 35.54
C PRO A 609 102.64 26.36 34.34
N PHE A 610 102.20 25.98 33.14
CA PHE A 610 102.38 26.76 31.91
C PHE A 610 101.11 27.56 31.58
N CYS A 611 101.22 28.86 31.30
CA CYS A 611 100.10 29.69 30.80
C CYS A 611 100.54 30.39 29.51
N SER A 612 99.69 30.35 28.50
CA SER A 612 99.99 30.88 27.17
C SER A 612 99.89 32.41 27.06
N ASN A 613 99.06 33.10 27.87
CA ASN A 613 98.91 34.57 27.79
C ASN A 613 98.37 35.24 29.08
N CYS A 614 99.25 35.63 30.01
CA CYS A 614 98.88 36.43 31.21
C CYS A 614 99.33 37.89 31.07
N SER A 615 98.48 38.84 31.45
CA SER A 615 98.82 40.28 31.45
C SER A 615 99.84 40.63 32.53
N LEU A 616 100.61 41.70 32.34
CA LEU A 616 101.72 42.15 33.22
C LEU A 616 101.37 42.41 34.70
N VAL A 617 100.09 42.35 35.07
CA VAL A 617 99.65 42.52 36.46
C VAL A 617 99.32 41.16 37.12
N GLU A 618 99.08 40.09 36.36
CA GLU A 618 98.64 38.77 36.87
C GLU A 618 99.70 37.67 36.67
N CYS A 619 99.94 36.82 37.67
CA CYS A 619 100.88 35.67 37.59
C CYS A 619 100.16 34.36 37.30
N CYS A 620 100.81 33.39 36.64
CA CYS A 620 100.28 32.05 36.38
C CYS A 620 100.35 31.16 37.63
N ILE A 621 99.19 30.76 38.18
CA ILE A 621 99.10 29.96 39.44
C ILE A 621 98.71 28.49 39.21
N ALA A 622 98.18 28.15 38.04
CA ALA A 622 97.89 26.80 37.55
C ALA A 622 97.90 26.83 36.00
N PRO A 623 97.96 25.68 35.29
CA PRO A 623 98.07 25.70 33.83
C PRO A 623 96.94 26.50 33.18
N GLU A 624 97.28 27.47 32.33
CA GLU A 624 96.36 28.45 31.71
C GLU A 624 95.53 29.33 32.67
N VAL A 625 95.87 29.37 33.97
CA VAL A 625 95.18 30.20 34.98
C VAL A 625 96.08 31.35 35.45
N CYS A 626 95.81 32.55 34.92
CA CYS A 626 96.46 33.82 35.27
C CYS A 626 95.68 34.52 36.38
N ASN A 627 96.32 34.85 37.51
CA ASN A 627 95.73 35.70 38.55
C ASN A 627 96.80 36.26 39.52
N CYS A 628 96.94 37.60 39.60
CA CYS A 628 97.54 38.30 40.75
C CYS A 628 97.03 39.75 40.86
N LYS A 629 96.01 40.03 41.69
CA LYS A 629 96.01 41.09 42.72
C LYS A 629 94.65 41.16 43.42
N LEU A 630 94.71 41.54 44.70
CA LEU A 630 93.62 41.79 45.63
C LEU A 630 92.44 42.58 45.00
N ALA A 631 91.29 41.92 44.82
CA ALA A 631 89.96 42.53 44.75
C ALA A 631 88.93 41.45 45.12
N GLU A 632 88.19 41.73 46.19
CA GLU A 632 87.03 40.97 46.68
C GLU A 632 85.94 40.85 45.61
N LYS A 633 84.88 40.08 45.93
CA LYS A 633 83.64 39.85 45.15
C LYS A 633 83.79 38.63 44.20
N ILE A 634 83.09 37.49 44.37
CA ILE A 634 81.62 37.21 44.35
C ILE A 634 81.32 36.33 43.13
N VAL A 635 80.50 35.29 43.39
CA VAL A 635 79.44 34.71 42.52
C VAL A 635 79.92 34.06 41.23
N GLY A 636 79.63 32.78 41.03
CA GLY A 636 78.30 32.23 40.74
C GLY A 636 78.42 31.63 39.33
N GLU A 637 77.72 30.59 38.90
CA GLU A 637 76.40 29.99 39.14
C GLU A 637 76.59 28.51 38.70
N ASP A 638 75.98 27.46 39.23
CA ASP A 638 74.57 27.23 39.55
C ASP A 638 74.41 26.00 40.47
N SER A 639 73.24 25.90 41.14
CA SER A 639 72.66 24.72 41.84
C SER A 639 72.77 24.71 43.38
N PHE A 640 72.04 25.64 44.02
CA PHE A 640 71.90 25.75 45.47
C PHE A 640 70.88 24.72 46.07
N PRO A 641 71.21 24.06 47.20
CA PRO A 641 70.33 23.16 47.93
C PRO A 641 69.46 23.89 48.99
N TRP A 642 68.14 23.68 48.91
CA TRP A 642 67.09 24.27 49.76
C TRP A 642 67.00 23.70 51.20
N LEU A 643 68.04 23.07 51.72
CA LEU A 643 67.97 22.36 53.02
C LEU A 643 67.90 23.30 54.25
N PHE A 644 68.32 24.57 54.15
CA PHE A 644 68.34 25.51 55.28
C PHE A 644 67.19 26.54 55.31
N VAL A 645 66.44 26.69 54.22
CA VAL A 645 65.19 27.49 54.20
C VAL A 645 64.02 26.69 54.79
N ILE A 646 64.02 25.36 54.64
CA ILE A 646 63.08 24.47 55.32
C ILE A 646 63.34 24.48 56.83
N ILE A 647 64.59 24.53 57.28
CA ILE A 647 64.90 24.60 58.73
C ILE A 647 64.52 25.97 59.33
N GLY A 648 64.66 27.07 58.58
CA GLY A 648 64.18 28.40 59.02
C GLY A 648 62.65 28.55 59.00
N ALA A 649 61.97 28.00 57.98
CA ALA A 649 60.51 28.02 57.87
C ALA A 649 59.84 27.06 58.87
N VAL A 650 60.46 25.91 59.19
CA VAL A 650 60.01 25.00 60.25
C VAL A 650 60.22 25.61 61.63
N VAL A 651 61.32 26.33 61.90
CA VAL A 651 61.53 27.01 63.19
C VAL A 651 60.57 28.20 63.38
N LEU A 652 60.30 28.99 62.34
CA LEU A 652 59.30 30.07 62.42
C LEU A 652 57.87 29.55 62.49
N ALA A 653 57.54 28.46 61.78
CA ALA A 653 56.25 27.77 61.87
C ALA A 653 56.07 27.09 63.23
N VAL A 654 57.11 26.51 63.84
CA VAL A 654 57.07 25.94 65.20
C VAL A 654 56.96 27.03 66.28
N ILE A 655 57.52 28.23 66.07
CA ILE A 655 57.35 29.37 66.99
C ILE A 655 55.94 29.98 66.87
N ILE A 656 55.38 30.08 65.65
CA ILE A 656 54.01 30.60 65.42
C ILE A 656 52.95 29.57 65.84
N VAL A 657 53.15 28.29 65.54
CA VAL A 657 52.31 27.18 66.03
C VAL A 657 52.49 27.01 67.54
N GLY A 658 53.69 27.20 68.08
CA GLY A 658 53.97 27.22 69.52
C GLY A 658 53.30 28.39 70.24
N ALA A 659 53.25 29.59 69.66
CA ALA A 659 52.54 30.75 70.22
C ALA A 659 51.01 30.61 70.11
N VAL A 660 50.50 30.01 69.03
CA VAL A 660 49.07 29.73 68.84
C VAL A 660 48.60 28.56 69.71
N LEU A 661 49.44 27.55 69.93
CA LEU A 661 49.20 26.45 70.87
C LEU A 661 49.40 26.89 72.33
N LEU A 662 50.34 27.80 72.64
CA LEU A 662 50.50 28.39 73.98
C LEU A 662 49.33 29.33 74.33
N ASN A 663 48.78 30.07 73.36
CA ASN A 663 47.57 30.89 73.55
C ASN A 663 46.28 30.04 73.66
N ARG A 664 46.18 28.91 72.93
CA ARG A 664 45.11 27.92 73.12
C ARG A 664 45.28 27.05 74.38
N TYR A 665 46.50 26.85 74.85
CA TYR A 665 46.84 26.13 76.09
C TYR A 665 46.63 26.99 77.35
N LEU A 666 46.88 28.31 77.29
CA LEU A 666 46.59 29.23 78.38
C LEU A 666 45.10 29.54 78.57
N GLN A 667 44.25 29.29 77.56
CA GLN A 667 42.79 29.39 77.69
C GLN A 667 42.10 28.10 78.18
N ASN A 668 42.79 26.97 78.21
CA ASN A 668 42.19 25.67 78.59
C ASN A 668 42.75 25.07 79.90
N LYS A 669 43.46 25.90 80.71
CA LYS A 669 44.05 25.53 82.01
C LYS A 669 43.42 26.31 83.17
N ARG A 670 42.09 26.18 83.33
CA ARG A 670 41.39 26.39 84.61
C ARG A 670 40.49 25.18 84.84
N HIS A 671 40.72 24.51 85.96
CA HIS A 671 40.18 23.21 86.45
C HIS A 671 40.95 21.96 85.97
N SER A 672 41.46 21.04 86.80
CA SER A 672 41.74 20.97 88.26
C SER A 672 42.46 19.62 88.54
N ASN A 673 43.61 19.64 89.25
CA ASN A 673 44.33 18.68 90.16
C ASN A 673 44.13 17.12 90.07
N SER A 674 45.02 16.21 90.53
CA SER A 674 46.47 16.07 90.86
C SER A 674 46.71 14.66 91.49
N TYR A 675 47.80 13.92 91.18
CA TYR A 675 48.38 12.80 91.98
C TYR A 675 49.93 12.76 91.83
N GLU A 676 50.70 12.49 92.91
CA GLU A 676 52.20 12.53 92.95
C GLU A 676 52.80 11.16 93.34
N CYS A 677 53.87 10.71 92.64
CA CYS A 677 54.74 9.56 93.00
C CYS A 677 56.01 10.03 93.68
N LYS A 678 56.28 9.58 94.91
CA LYS A 678 57.51 9.91 95.63
C LYS A 678 58.40 8.68 95.76
N TYR A 679 59.64 8.75 95.26
CA TYR A 679 60.70 7.76 95.51
C TYR A 679 61.50 8.17 96.75
N ASP A 680 61.56 7.31 97.76
CA ASP A 680 62.36 7.51 98.96
C ASP A 680 63.78 6.98 98.71
N GLN A 681 64.77 7.89 98.73
CA GLN A 681 66.19 7.60 98.48
C GLN A 681 66.88 6.75 99.57
N SER A 682 66.17 6.27 100.60
CA SER A 682 66.75 5.36 101.61
C SER A 682 66.37 3.88 101.45
N ARG A 683 65.35 3.53 100.64
CA ARG A 683 64.77 2.16 100.58
C ARG A 683 64.40 1.64 99.19
N ASP A 684 64.79 2.33 98.13
CA ASP A 684 64.69 1.87 96.75
C ASP A 684 63.26 1.42 96.30
N LYS A 685 62.22 2.24 96.59
CA LYS A 685 60.85 2.16 96.00
C LYS A 685 60.13 3.54 95.95
N ALA A 686 59.30 3.79 94.93
CA ALA A 686 58.32 4.90 94.88
C ALA A 686 56.87 4.41 94.84
N ALA A 687 55.97 5.16 95.48
CA ALA A 687 54.51 5.00 95.40
C ALA A 687 53.81 6.35 95.09
N ILE A 688 52.72 6.32 94.29
CA ILE A 688 51.80 7.46 94.09
C ILE A 688 50.81 7.52 95.26
N ILE A 689 50.67 8.68 95.92
CA ILE A 689 49.57 8.96 96.84
C ILE A 689 48.92 10.30 96.46
N GLU A 690 47.59 10.27 96.29
CA GLU A 690 46.73 11.44 96.05
C GLU A 690 46.61 12.33 97.27
N LYS A 691 46.62 13.66 97.11
CA LYS A 691 45.99 14.50 98.14
C LYS A 691 45.47 15.84 97.62
N ARG A 692 44.15 15.83 97.46
CA ARG A 692 43.14 16.92 97.52
C ARG A 692 43.47 18.26 96.88
#